data_AF-A0A1F8U2I4-F1
#
_entry.id   AF-A0A1F8U2I4-F1
#
_cell.length_a   1.000
_cell.length_b   1.000
_cell.length_c   1.000
_cell.angle_alpha   90.00
_cell.angle_beta   90.00
_cell.angle_gamma   90.00
#
_symmetry.space_group_name_H-M   'P 1'
#
loop_
_entity.id
_entity.type
_entity.pdbx_description
1 polymer ?
#
loop_
_entity_poly.entity_id
_entity_poly.type
_entity_poly.pdbx_seq_one_letter_code
_entity_poly.pdbx_strand_id
1 'polypeptide(L)'
;MEKPKKVAFFPGTFDPFSLSHKEIAKAIRNLGFEVYLSVDEFSWSKRTLPNLIRKNIISMSIADELDIYLYPEDYPTNIANPTDLKLLKFNFDYAEVHIVVGSDVILNASSYKLERLPYSIHTFSHVVFERKNILSATDSFTMEKENELLKEALKNIDGNIVRLALPPQYEDISSTQIRSSIDENRDISMLIDPLAQRYIYENGFYKSEPQYKSLIQSISVDIQVVEDFEQKLLEEAASILAAPYNIDTALFNDFVKKPSARMLILRDENEGGKILGFSVFHRVLSHTLYQDMQNSKTTDYLRNNSIGKMLMIDGIFVNRETDIEVIAQVLLTEVLSFSLAKDYEYAVYRCLLGNYDVTRIHETLKLQGFFEIPSENSENPFFGVNMSNPCAMILDARAFIKEPIKNTESVKKAIIKARKRMQSALTQLYPGNLVLSFNRHILYETMTRKICKENAVPTNAIKPRQLGPAMCVPYGNILNKSVVPNTVTKSLHTEKMFYPDMKRFDVNAFPHYLDLDIQVRMIKSFNRPIILVDDILHKGYRIKKLDPLLKKESIEVQKTVVGILSAKGKELMDIQNRDVESAYFIPKLKAWFTESSFYPYIGGDALWRGYFPQRNLLPSINLILPFTAPTFLTGASKEAIYNMSEVALENTLDIMTAIENEYQLMYERSLILKSIGQVLTIPRCPDHGKFMNYDYNAVPSVYIKNDLELLRRLRNILF
;
A
#
# COMPACT_ATOMS: atom_id res chain seq x y z
N MET A 1 31.21 -37.51 9.47
CA MET A 1 31.21 -36.97 8.09
C MET A 1 32.43 -36.08 7.94
N GLU A 2 33.18 -36.26 6.85
CA GLU A 2 34.32 -35.39 6.51
C GLU A 2 33.75 -34.02 6.10
N LYS A 3 34.32 -32.92 6.63
CA LYS A 3 33.84 -31.56 6.30
C LYS A 3 34.21 -31.23 4.84
N PRO A 4 33.31 -30.64 4.04
CA PRO A 4 33.63 -30.30 2.66
C PRO A 4 34.74 -29.23 2.63
N LYS A 5 35.62 -29.32 1.64
CA LYS A 5 36.70 -28.33 1.45
C LYS A 5 36.24 -27.09 0.67
N LYS A 6 35.15 -27.21 -0.09
CA LYS A 6 34.60 -26.15 -0.94
C LYS A 6 33.09 -26.02 -0.74
N VAL A 7 32.64 -24.79 -0.57
CA VAL A 7 31.22 -24.44 -0.41
C VAL A 7 30.82 -23.47 -1.50
N ALA A 8 29.68 -23.70 -2.13
CA ALA A 8 29.10 -22.79 -3.11
C ALA A 8 27.86 -22.11 -2.51
N PHE A 9 27.97 -20.82 -2.23
CA PHE A 9 26.84 -19.98 -1.82
C PHE A 9 26.13 -19.46 -3.06
N PHE A 10 24.88 -19.92 -3.27
CA PHE A 10 24.10 -19.63 -4.47
C PHE A 10 22.90 -18.71 -4.14
N PRO A 11 23.11 -17.38 -4.15
CA PRO A 11 22.04 -16.42 -3.95
C PRO A 11 21.17 -16.30 -5.21
N GLY A 12 19.85 -16.34 -5.03
CA GLY A 12 18.92 -16.15 -6.13
C GLY A 12 17.55 -15.72 -5.67
N THR A 13 16.86 -14.92 -6.50
CA THR A 13 15.46 -14.55 -6.21
C THR A 13 14.54 -15.78 -6.23
N PHE A 14 14.83 -16.78 -7.08
CA PHE A 14 14.10 -18.06 -7.16
C PHE A 14 12.57 -17.89 -7.13
N ASP A 15 12.02 -17.11 -8.06
CA ASP A 15 10.61 -16.73 -8.07
C ASP A 15 9.89 -17.07 -9.39
N PRO A 16 9.68 -18.38 -9.70
CA PRO A 16 10.03 -19.55 -8.88
C PRO A 16 11.44 -20.11 -9.17
N PHE A 17 11.90 -21.03 -8.30
CA PHE A 17 13.02 -21.93 -8.59
C PHE A 17 12.67 -22.81 -9.79
N SER A 18 13.63 -23.04 -10.70
CA SER A 18 13.38 -23.69 -12.00
C SER A 18 14.35 -24.87 -12.20
N LEU A 19 14.09 -25.68 -13.23
CA LEU A 19 15.00 -26.76 -13.61
C LEU A 19 16.40 -26.22 -13.97
N SER A 20 16.50 -25.04 -14.59
CA SER A 20 17.79 -24.37 -14.82
C SER A 20 18.58 -24.17 -13.52
N HIS A 21 17.92 -23.64 -12.48
CA HIS A 21 18.56 -23.45 -11.18
C HIS A 21 18.99 -24.78 -10.54
N LYS A 22 18.15 -25.83 -10.65
CA LYS A 22 18.46 -27.19 -10.16
C LYS A 22 19.70 -27.74 -10.86
N GLU A 23 19.77 -27.64 -12.19
CA GLU A 23 20.89 -28.17 -12.96
C GLU A 23 22.20 -27.38 -12.73
N ILE A 24 22.14 -26.06 -12.50
CA ILE A 24 23.32 -25.29 -12.07
C ILE A 24 23.82 -25.83 -10.72
N ALA A 25 22.93 -26.01 -9.75
CA ALA A 25 23.32 -26.51 -8.43
C ALA A 25 23.93 -27.92 -8.52
N LYS A 26 23.37 -28.81 -9.35
CA LYS A 26 23.92 -30.15 -9.60
C LYS A 26 25.29 -30.12 -10.27
N ALA A 27 25.47 -29.26 -11.28
CA ALA A 27 26.76 -29.11 -11.96
C ALA A 27 27.85 -28.67 -10.98
N ILE A 28 27.54 -27.72 -10.09
CA ILE A 28 28.46 -27.25 -9.05
C ILE A 28 28.78 -28.35 -8.05
N ARG A 29 27.75 -29.05 -7.54
CA ARG A 29 27.94 -30.19 -6.64
C ARG A 29 28.85 -31.26 -7.25
N ASN A 30 28.65 -31.59 -8.52
CA ASN A 30 29.46 -32.60 -9.22
C ASN A 30 30.94 -32.21 -9.36
N LEU A 31 31.30 -30.94 -9.14
CA LEU A 31 32.70 -30.48 -9.01
C LEU A 31 33.28 -30.67 -7.60
N GLY A 32 32.55 -31.30 -6.68
CA GLY A 32 32.96 -31.57 -5.31
C GLY A 32 32.63 -30.44 -4.32
N PHE A 33 31.64 -29.62 -4.62
CA PHE A 33 31.14 -28.57 -3.73
C PHE A 33 29.94 -29.04 -2.92
N GLU A 34 29.81 -28.52 -1.71
CA GLU A 34 28.53 -28.47 -1.01
C GLU A 34 27.80 -27.17 -1.38
N VAL A 35 26.56 -27.26 -1.85
CA VAL A 35 25.83 -26.11 -2.41
C VAL A 35 24.78 -25.60 -1.44
N TYR A 36 24.79 -24.30 -1.16
CA TYR A 36 23.84 -23.62 -0.29
C TYR A 36 23.01 -22.61 -1.07
N LEU A 37 21.75 -22.95 -1.35
CA LEU A 37 20.78 -22.09 -2.02
C LEU A 37 20.26 -21.03 -1.05
N SER A 38 20.52 -19.75 -1.35
CA SER A 38 20.06 -18.63 -0.53
C SER A 38 18.96 -17.85 -1.25
N VAL A 39 17.80 -17.77 -0.61
CA VAL A 39 16.61 -17.08 -1.13
C VAL A 39 16.78 -15.57 -0.95
N ASP A 40 17.12 -14.88 -2.04
CA ASP A 40 17.39 -13.44 -2.04
C ASP A 40 16.11 -12.62 -1.78
N GLU A 41 16.30 -11.54 -1.00
CA GLU A 41 15.30 -10.56 -0.59
C GLU A 41 15.79 -9.12 -0.81
N PHE A 42 17.01 -8.92 -1.32
CA PHE A 42 17.63 -7.61 -1.53
C PHE A 42 17.20 -6.96 -2.86
N SER A 43 16.50 -7.70 -3.72
CA SER A 43 15.85 -7.21 -4.93
C SER A 43 14.62 -6.33 -4.62
N TRP A 44 14.83 -5.06 -4.30
CA TRP A 44 13.78 -4.13 -3.83
C TRP A 44 12.83 -3.61 -4.93
N SER A 45 13.16 -3.79 -6.21
CA SER A 45 12.31 -3.42 -7.36
C SER A 45 11.33 -4.54 -7.77
N LYS A 46 11.66 -5.79 -7.46
CA LYS A 46 10.84 -6.96 -7.80
C LYS A 46 9.68 -7.11 -6.82
N ARG A 47 8.60 -7.72 -7.30
CA ARG A 47 7.48 -8.22 -6.50
C ARG A 47 7.49 -9.74 -6.56
N THR A 48 8.04 -10.33 -5.52
CA THR A 48 8.20 -11.78 -5.37
C THR A 48 7.09 -12.38 -4.53
N LEU A 49 6.91 -13.70 -4.62
CA LEU A 49 6.14 -14.41 -3.60
C LEU A 49 6.83 -14.33 -2.23
N PRO A 50 6.07 -14.52 -1.14
CA PRO A 50 6.62 -14.59 0.21
C PRO A 50 7.76 -15.60 0.33
N ASN A 51 8.74 -15.30 1.17
CA ASN A 51 9.98 -16.09 1.30
C ASN A 51 9.73 -17.58 1.53
N LEU A 52 8.86 -17.92 2.50
CA LEU A 52 8.63 -19.29 2.90
C LEU A 52 7.98 -20.12 1.78
N ILE A 53 7.16 -19.50 0.92
CA ILE A 53 6.60 -20.17 -0.26
C ILE A 53 7.70 -20.51 -1.27
N ARG A 54 8.64 -19.58 -1.51
CA ARG A 54 9.78 -19.83 -2.40
C ARG A 54 10.70 -20.91 -1.84
N LYS A 55 10.95 -20.90 -0.52
CA LYS A 55 11.70 -21.98 0.16
C LYS A 55 11.02 -23.33 0.05
N ASN A 56 9.69 -23.40 0.17
CA ASN A 56 8.94 -24.64 -0.03
C ASN A 56 9.10 -25.17 -1.46
N ILE A 57 9.00 -24.28 -2.47
CA ILE A 57 9.23 -24.63 -3.88
C ILE A 57 10.64 -25.19 -4.07
N ILE A 58 11.66 -24.55 -3.51
CA ILE A 58 13.05 -25.02 -3.59
C ILE A 58 13.18 -26.38 -2.90
N SER A 59 12.68 -26.50 -1.67
CA SER A 59 12.78 -27.73 -0.86
C SER A 59 12.18 -28.93 -1.58
N MET A 60 11.00 -28.78 -2.19
CA MET A 60 10.40 -29.83 -3.01
C MET A 60 11.26 -30.18 -4.22
N SER A 61 11.85 -29.16 -4.86
CA SER A 61 12.64 -29.33 -6.09
C SER A 61 13.99 -30.01 -5.86
N ILE A 62 14.57 -29.94 -4.65
CA ILE A 62 15.89 -30.50 -4.32
C ILE A 62 15.83 -31.67 -3.34
N ALA A 63 14.64 -32.15 -2.99
CA ALA A 63 14.45 -33.17 -1.96
C ALA A 63 15.18 -34.50 -2.26
N ASP A 64 15.46 -34.76 -3.54
CA ASP A 64 16.17 -35.93 -4.06
C ASP A 64 17.67 -35.70 -4.27
N GLU A 65 18.19 -34.49 -4.00
CA GLU A 65 19.58 -34.13 -4.27
C GLU A 65 20.40 -34.07 -2.98
N LEU A 66 21.43 -34.92 -2.88
CA LEU A 66 22.43 -34.84 -1.80
C LEU A 66 23.34 -33.63 -1.99
N ASP A 67 23.90 -33.13 -0.89
CA ASP A 67 24.89 -32.02 -0.83
C ASP A 67 24.41 -30.69 -1.43
N ILE A 68 23.09 -30.53 -1.57
CA ILE A 68 22.42 -29.28 -1.92
C ILE A 68 21.45 -28.94 -0.78
N TYR A 69 21.65 -27.79 -0.15
CA TYR A 69 20.92 -27.37 1.04
C TYR A 69 20.34 -25.98 0.87
N LEU A 70 19.30 -25.66 1.64
CA LEU A 70 18.86 -24.28 1.83
C LEU A 70 19.75 -23.59 2.86
N TYR A 71 20.23 -22.39 2.53
CA TYR A 71 20.93 -21.56 3.49
C TYR A 71 19.96 -21.05 4.57
N PRO A 72 20.35 -21.03 5.87
CA PRO A 72 19.46 -20.57 6.93
C PRO A 72 19.09 -19.10 6.77
N GLU A 73 17.81 -18.80 6.97
CA GLU A 73 17.24 -17.45 6.84
C GLU A 73 17.66 -16.49 7.97
N ASP A 74 18.14 -17.05 9.08
CA ASP A 74 18.71 -16.30 10.20
C ASP A 74 19.97 -15.48 9.85
N TYR A 75 20.60 -15.80 8.72
CA TYR A 75 21.82 -15.14 8.25
C TYR A 75 21.57 -14.40 6.92
N PRO A 76 20.80 -13.30 6.91
CA PRO A 76 20.60 -12.52 5.70
C PRO A 76 21.96 -12.07 5.15
N THR A 77 22.22 -12.39 3.89
CA THR A 77 23.53 -12.17 3.26
C THR A 77 23.41 -11.26 2.06
N ASN A 78 23.61 -9.95 2.26
CA ASN A 78 23.67 -9.00 1.16
C ASN A 78 25.08 -8.97 0.57
N ILE A 79 25.22 -9.35 -0.71
CA ILE A 79 26.52 -9.36 -1.40
C ILE A 79 27.17 -7.97 -1.55
N ALA A 80 26.41 -6.89 -1.31
CA ALA A 80 26.93 -5.52 -1.28
C ALA A 80 27.41 -5.09 0.13
N ASN A 81 27.20 -5.91 1.16
CA ASN A 81 27.53 -5.58 2.55
C ASN A 81 28.74 -6.40 3.05
N PRO A 82 29.90 -5.77 3.32
CA PRO A 82 31.08 -6.47 3.81
C PRO A 82 30.89 -7.19 5.15
N THR A 83 30.01 -6.68 6.02
CA THR A 83 29.74 -7.31 7.33
C THR A 83 29.04 -8.66 7.15
N ASP A 84 28.08 -8.72 6.23
CA ASP A 84 27.34 -9.94 5.91
C ASP A 84 28.26 -10.98 5.26
N LEU A 85 29.11 -10.53 4.32
CA LEU A 85 30.09 -11.40 3.68
C LEU A 85 31.15 -11.92 4.66
N LYS A 86 31.59 -11.10 5.62
CA LYS A 86 32.45 -11.57 6.71
C LYS A 86 31.76 -12.67 7.53
N LEU A 87 30.48 -12.49 7.85
CA LEU A 87 29.69 -13.50 8.57
C LEU A 87 29.50 -14.77 7.75
N LEU A 88 29.25 -14.65 6.44
CA LEU A 88 29.17 -15.79 5.52
C LEU A 88 30.46 -16.62 5.55
N LYS A 89 31.63 -15.96 5.49
CA LYS A 89 32.93 -16.64 5.57
C LYS A 89 33.16 -17.29 6.94
N PHE A 90 32.69 -16.66 8.01
CA PHE A 90 32.75 -17.22 9.36
C PHE A 90 31.86 -18.46 9.52
N ASN A 91 30.65 -18.44 8.94
CA ASN A 91 29.71 -19.58 8.97
C ASN A 91 30.28 -20.83 8.26
N PHE A 92 31.28 -20.63 7.38
CA PHE A 92 31.98 -21.68 6.66
C PHE A 92 33.51 -21.59 6.87
N ASP A 93 33.96 -21.32 8.10
CA ASP A 93 35.38 -21.16 8.44
C ASP A 93 36.29 -22.35 8.06
N TYR A 94 35.68 -23.52 7.85
CA TYR A 94 36.31 -24.77 7.47
C TYR A 94 36.44 -24.99 5.95
N ALA A 95 35.84 -24.13 5.11
CA ALA A 95 35.78 -24.31 3.66
C ALA A 95 36.04 -23.00 2.88
N GLU A 96 36.49 -23.14 1.63
CA GLU A 96 36.57 -22.00 0.71
C GLU A 96 35.18 -21.70 0.13
N VAL A 97 34.62 -20.53 0.50
CA VAL A 97 33.30 -20.08 0.02
C VAL A 97 33.41 -19.47 -1.37
N HIS A 98 32.64 -20.01 -2.31
CA HIS A 98 32.48 -19.48 -3.65
C HIS A 98 31.09 -18.89 -3.84
N ILE A 99 30.99 -17.67 -4.37
CA ILE A 99 29.70 -17.05 -4.70
C ILE A 99 29.28 -17.48 -6.11
N VAL A 100 28.10 -18.07 -6.24
CA VAL A 100 27.53 -18.46 -7.53
C VAL A 100 26.79 -17.26 -8.12
N VAL A 101 27.19 -16.83 -9.31
CA VAL A 101 26.60 -15.68 -10.00
C VAL A 101 26.49 -15.91 -11.51
N GLY A 102 25.49 -15.29 -12.14
CA GLY A 102 25.44 -15.20 -13.59
C GLY A 102 26.39 -14.13 -14.12
N SER A 103 26.86 -14.31 -15.35
CA SER A 103 27.68 -13.31 -16.06
C SER A 103 26.99 -11.93 -16.15
N ASP A 104 25.66 -11.92 -16.30
CA ASP A 104 24.82 -10.73 -16.32
C ASP A 104 24.86 -9.93 -15.00
N VAL A 105 24.96 -10.63 -13.86
CA VAL A 105 25.03 -10.01 -12.53
C VAL A 105 26.37 -9.30 -12.33
N ILE A 106 27.48 -9.93 -12.73
CA ILE A 106 28.82 -9.34 -12.60
C ILE A 106 28.90 -8.01 -13.37
N LEU A 107 28.30 -7.94 -14.56
CA LEU A 107 28.33 -6.74 -15.40
C LEU A 107 27.41 -5.61 -14.89
N ASN A 108 26.24 -5.97 -14.35
CA ASN A 108 25.18 -4.99 -14.10
C ASN A 108 24.98 -4.62 -12.63
N ALA A 109 25.25 -5.53 -11.69
CA ALA A 109 24.93 -5.32 -10.29
C ALA A 109 25.81 -4.23 -9.65
N SER A 110 25.19 -3.40 -8.82
CA SER A 110 25.89 -2.30 -8.15
C SER A 110 26.99 -2.77 -7.20
N SER A 111 26.89 -3.99 -6.65
CA SER A 111 27.89 -4.58 -5.75
C SER A 111 29.28 -4.70 -6.40
N TYR A 112 29.34 -5.04 -7.69
CA TYR A 112 30.60 -5.15 -8.46
C TYR A 112 31.13 -3.81 -8.96
N LYS A 113 30.37 -2.71 -8.76
CA LYS A 113 30.78 -1.34 -9.09
C LYS A 113 31.33 -0.59 -7.87
N LEU A 114 31.21 -1.17 -6.67
CA LEU A 114 31.76 -0.61 -5.44
C LEU A 114 33.27 -0.81 -5.38
N GLU A 115 33.94 -0.01 -4.55
CA GLU A 115 35.37 -0.16 -4.29
C GLU A 115 35.69 -1.52 -3.64
N ARG A 116 36.89 -2.02 -3.92
CA ARG A 116 37.39 -3.27 -3.33
C ARG A 116 37.81 -2.99 -1.90
N LEU A 117 37.07 -3.56 -0.96
CA LEU A 117 37.33 -3.48 0.48
C LEU A 117 37.51 -4.90 1.06
N PRO A 118 38.15 -5.04 2.24
CA PRO A 118 38.15 -6.31 2.95
C PRO A 118 36.73 -6.86 3.13
N TYR A 119 36.54 -8.14 2.81
CA TYR A 119 35.23 -8.81 2.80
C TYR A 119 34.22 -8.21 1.82
N SER A 120 34.65 -7.46 0.80
CA SER A 120 33.79 -7.13 -0.34
C SER A 120 33.62 -8.33 -1.27
N ILE A 121 32.61 -8.29 -2.15
CA ILE A 121 32.32 -9.37 -3.11
C ILE A 121 33.55 -9.77 -3.93
N HIS A 122 34.41 -8.80 -4.29
CA HIS A 122 35.65 -9.00 -5.04
C HIS A 122 36.64 -9.96 -4.37
N THR A 123 36.60 -10.05 -3.04
CA THR A 123 37.54 -10.88 -2.25
C THR A 123 37.13 -12.36 -2.15
N PHE A 124 35.98 -12.73 -2.71
CA PHE A 124 35.48 -14.11 -2.73
C PHE A 124 35.88 -14.82 -4.00
N SER A 125 36.04 -16.14 -3.91
CA SER A 125 36.05 -17.01 -5.08
C SER A 125 34.64 -17.04 -5.69
N HIS A 126 34.54 -17.29 -6.99
CA HIS A 126 33.27 -17.26 -7.72
C HIS A 126 33.08 -18.50 -8.57
N VAL A 127 31.82 -18.93 -8.66
CA VAL A 127 31.37 -19.81 -9.74
C VAL A 127 30.52 -18.96 -10.68
N VAL A 128 31.01 -18.77 -11.90
CA VAL A 128 30.40 -17.90 -12.90
C VAL A 128 29.67 -18.75 -13.93
N PHE A 129 28.36 -18.55 -14.01
CA PHE A 129 27.52 -19.17 -15.01
C PHE A 129 27.40 -18.27 -16.23
N GLU A 130 27.90 -18.75 -17.38
CA GLU A 130 27.83 -18.01 -18.65
C GLU A 130 26.46 -18.24 -19.30
N ARG A 131 25.65 -17.18 -19.43
CA ARG A 131 24.42 -17.18 -20.25
C ARG A 131 24.71 -16.59 -21.62
N LYS A 132 24.34 -17.30 -22.69
CA LYS A 132 24.27 -16.73 -24.05
C LYS A 132 22.97 -15.94 -24.17
N ASN A 133 23.05 -14.60 -24.19
CA ASN A 133 21.89 -13.76 -24.48
C ASN A 133 21.42 -13.98 -25.93
N ILE A 134 20.16 -14.33 -26.16
CA ILE A 134 19.58 -14.51 -27.51
C ILE A 134 19.66 -13.19 -28.33
N LEU A 135 19.59 -12.03 -27.67
CA LEU A 135 19.80 -10.72 -28.31
C LEU A 135 21.24 -10.50 -28.81
N SER A 136 22.22 -11.15 -28.19
CA SER A 136 23.62 -11.11 -28.60
C SER A 136 23.93 -12.15 -29.69
N ALA A 137 23.14 -13.23 -29.79
CA ALA A 137 23.35 -14.29 -30.78
C ALA A 137 23.15 -13.85 -32.24
N THR A 138 22.46 -12.72 -32.48
CA THR A 138 22.22 -12.19 -33.83
C THR A 138 23.28 -11.20 -34.32
N ASP A 139 24.14 -10.67 -33.43
CA ASP A 139 25.18 -9.69 -33.78
C ASP A 139 26.53 -10.09 -33.17
N SER A 140 27.41 -10.70 -33.98
CA SER A 140 28.75 -11.15 -33.56
C SER A 140 29.57 -10.04 -32.89
N PHE A 141 29.39 -8.80 -33.33
CA PHE A 141 30.05 -7.61 -32.77
C PHE A 141 29.62 -7.29 -31.33
N THR A 142 28.35 -7.58 -30.96
CA THR A 142 27.86 -7.36 -29.59
C THR A 142 28.34 -8.44 -28.62
N MET A 143 28.45 -9.69 -29.07
CA MET A 143 29.01 -10.79 -28.25
C MET A 143 30.50 -10.60 -27.94
N GLU A 144 31.31 -10.14 -28.90
CA GLU A 144 32.72 -9.87 -28.66
C GLU A 144 32.90 -8.78 -27.60
N LYS A 145 32.11 -7.70 -27.70
CA LYS A 145 32.14 -6.58 -26.75
C LYS A 145 31.66 -6.98 -25.35
N GLU A 146 30.58 -7.76 -25.23
CA GLU A 146 30.12 -8.28 -23.93
C GLU A 146 31.14 -9.24 -23.30
N ASN A 147 31.78 -10.08 -24.11
CA ASN A 147 32.84 -10.98 -23.64
C ASN A 147 34.10 -10.25 -23.19
N GLU A 148 34.48 -9.16 -23.85
CA GLU A 148 35.57 -8.28 -23.42
C GLU A 148 35.24 -7.60 -22.08
N LEU A 149 34.04 -7.02 -21.96
CA LEU A 149 33.56 -6.41 -20.72
C LEU A 149 33.52 -7.41 -19.57
N LEU A 150 33.08 -8.65 -19.82
CA LEU A 150 33.08 -9.70 -18.81
C LEU A 150 34.50 -10.09 -18.40
N LYS A 151 35.43 -10.23 -19.36
CA LYS A 151 36.84 -10.49 -19.05
C LYS A 151 37.45 -9.38 -18.20
N GLU A 152 37.14 -8.12 -18.48
CA GLU A 152 37.59 -6.99 -17.65
C GLU A 152 36.98 -7.02 -16.25
N ALA A 153 35.67 -7.26 -16.14
CA ALA A 153 35.00 -7.34 -14.85
C ALA A 153 35.54 -8.50 -13.99
N LEU A 154 35.86 -9.65 -14.60
CA LEU A 154 36.44 -10.80 -13.92
C LEU A 154 37.87 -10.55 -13.40
N LYS A 155 38.65 -9.66 -14.03
CA LYS A 155 39.98 -9.25 -13.50
C LYS A 155 39.86 -8.48 -12.17
N ASN A 156 38.66 -8.00 -11.83
CA ASN A 156 38.43 -7.30 -10.58
C ASN A 156 38.15 -8.23 -9.39
N ILE A 157 38.08 -9.54 -9.63
CA ILE A 157 37.87 -10.55 -8.59
C ILE A 157 39.23 -11.10 -8.16
N ASP A 158 39.51 -11.06 -6.87
CA ASP A 158 40.79 -11.48 -6.28
C ASP A 158 40.82 -13.00 -6.01
N GLY A 159 39.65 -13.62 -5.86
CA GLY A 159 39.49 -15.06 -5.61
C GLY A 159 39.53 -15.95 -6.85
N ASN A 160 39.43 -17.26 -6.65
CA ASN A 160 39.42 -18.25 -7.73
C ASN A 160 38.12 -18.17 -8.54
N ILE A 161 38.19 -18.28 -9.86
CA ILE A 161 37.02 -18.25 -10.74
C ILE A 161 36.84 -19.61 -11.41
N VAL A 162 35.69 -20.24 -11.16
CA VAL A 162 35.24 -21.45 -11.85
C VAL A 162 34.16 -21.05 -12.85
N ARG A 163 34.33 -21.39 -14.13
CA ARG A 163 33.34 -21.10 -15.17
C ARG A 163 32.51 -22.33 -15.47
N LEU A 164 31.19 -22.15 -15.60
CA LEU A 164 30.24 -23.21 -15.92
C LEU A 164 29.30 -22.77 -17.04
N ALA A 165 28.95 -23.73 -17.89
CA ALA A 165 27.91 -23.61 -18.89
C ALA A 165 26.94 -24.80 -18.75
N LEU A 166 25.66 -24.57 -19.05
CA LEU A 166 24.61 -25.59 -18.97
C LEU A 166 24.41 -26.20 -20.36
N PRO A 167 23.83 -27.41 -20.42
CA PRO A 167 23.25 -27.91 -21.66
C PRO A 167 22.20 -26.93 -22.22
N PRO A 168 22.10 -26.74 -23.54
CA PRO A 168 21.23 -25.73 -24.16
C PRO A 168 19.77 -25.79 -23.69
N GLN A 169 19.25 -26.99 -23.45
CA GLN A 169 17.85 -27.22 -23.00
C GLN A 169 17.49 -26.57 -21.65
N TYR A 170 18.47 -26.24 -20.82
CA TYR A 170 18.26 -25.62 -19.50
C TYR A 170 18.71 -24.16 -19.45
N GLU A 171 19.40 -23.68 -20.48
CA GLU A 171 19.98 -22.33 -20.52
C GLU A 171 18.89 -21.26 -20.64
N ASP A 172 17.84 -21.55 -21.41
CA ASP A 172 16.76 -20.61 -21.75
C ASP A 172 15.63 -20.54 -20.70
N ILE A 173 15.61 -21.45 -19.71
CA ILE A 173 14.53 -21.50 -18.72
C ILE A 173 14.68 -20.35 -17.73
N SER A 174 13.76 -19.39 -17.77
CA SER A 174 13.73 -18.25 -16.85
C SER A 174 12.49 -18.24 -15.95
N SER A 175 12.62 -17.69 -14.74
CA SER A 175 11.46 -17.48 -13.86
C SER A 175 10.39 -16.58 -14.49
N THR A 176 10.80 -15.63 -15.35
CA THR A 176 9.88 -14.78 -16.12
C THR A 176 9.02 -15.61 -17.07
N GLN A 177 9.64 -16.54 -17.81
CA GLN A 177 8.94 -17.46 -18.71
C GLN A 177 7.94 -18.33 -17.94
N ILE A 178 8.34 -18.89 -16.78
CA ILE A 178 7.43 -19.71 -15.96
C ILE A 178 6.22 -18.90 -15.52
N ARG A 179 6.41 -17.67 -15.04
CA ARG A 179 5.30 -16.80 -14.59
C ARG A 179 4.35 -16.44 -15.74
N SER A 180 4.86 -16.07 -16.92
CA SER A 180 4.03 -15.81 -18.11
C SER A 180 3.27 -17.06 -18.56
N SER A 181 3.91 -18.23 -18.55
CA SER A 181 3.23 -19.49 -18.86
C SER A 181 2.10 -19.80 -17.87
N ILE A 182 2.27 -19.54 -16.57
CA ILE A 182 1.21 -19.72 -15.57
C ILE A 182 0.03 -18.78 -15.85
N ASP A 183 0.30 -17.53 -16.18
CA ASP A 183 -0.74 -16.52 -16.46
C ASP A 183 -1.53 -16.85 -17.74
N GLU A 184 -0.85 -17.36 -18.75
CA GLU A 184 -1.42 -17.83 -20.01
C GLU A 184 -2.01 -19.25 -19.91
N ASN A 185 -2.01 -19.84 -18.71
CA ASN A 185 -2.54 -21.17 -18.45
C ASN A 185 -1.85 -22.27 -19.29
N ARG A 186 -0.57 -22.06 -19.65
CA ARG A 186 0.30 -23.00 -20.36
C ARG A 186 0.95 -23.99 -19.40
N ASP A 187 1.33 -25.15 -19.92
CA ASP A 187 2.07 -26.16 -19.16
C ASP A 187 3.50 -25.68 -18.86
N ILE A 188 3.94 -25.92 -17.62
CA ILE A 188 5.29 -25.60 -17.11
C ILE A 188 6.07 -26.86 -16.69
N SER A 189 5.57 -28.05 -17.01
CA SER A 189 6.17 -29.34 -16.62
C SER A 189 7.63 -29.49 -17.05
N MET A 190 8.00 -28.88 -18.19
CA MET A 190 9.36 -28.86 -18.72
C MET A 190 10.24 -27.74 -18.15
N LEU A 191 9.70 -26.90 -17.26
CA LEU A 191 10.39 -25.70 -16.74
C LEU A 191 10.69 -25.80 -15.24
N ILE A 192 9.95 -26.62 -14.50
CA ILE A 192 10.06 -26.75 -13.04
C ILE A 192 9.88 -28.21 -12.60
N ASP A 193 10.33 -28.53 -11.38
CA ASP A 193 10.11 -29.83 -10.76
C ASP A 193 8.60 -30.18 -10.66
N PRO A 194 8.18 -31.44 -10.91
CA PRO A 194 6.77 -31.84 -10.87
C PRO A 194 6.07 -31.62 -9.52
N LEU A 195 6.76 -31.81 -8.38
CA LEU A 195 6.17 -31.57 -7.06
C LEU A 195 5.96 -30.07 -6.84
N ALA A 196 6.93 -29.25 -7.24
CA ALA A 196 6.81 -27.81 -7.21
C ALA A 196 5.70 -27.29 -8.14
N GLN A 197 5.57 -27.85 -9.35
CA GLN A 197 4.48 -27.52 -10.28
C GLN A 197 3.12 -27.77 -9.63
N ARG A 198 2.93 -28.96 -9.07
CA ARG A 198 1.69 -29.35 -8.39
C ARG A 198 1.38 -28.41 -7.23
N TYR A 199 2.37 -28.11 -6.41
CA TYR A 199 2.23 -27.16 -5.29
C TYR A 199 1.81 -25.76 -5.75
N ILE A 200 2.38 -25.25 -6.84
CA ILE A 200 2.01 -23.94 -7.41
C ILE A 200 0.55 -23.94 -7.86
N TYR A 201 0.12 -24.96 -8.62
CA TYR A 201 -1.22 -25.00 -9.20
C TYR A 201 -2.32 -25.29 -8.19
N GLU A 202 -2.10 -26.20 -7.24
CA GLU A 202 -3.08 -26.54 -6.19
C GLU A 202 -3.37 -25.34 -5.29
N ASN A 203 -2.36 -24.52 -5.01
CA ASN A 203 -2.42 -23.40 -4.08
C ASN A 203 -2.64 -22.03 -4.75
N GLY A 204 -2.63 -22.00 -6.08
CA GLY A 204 -2.97 -20.83 -6.89
C GLY A 204 -1.88 -19.75 -6.94
N PHE A 205 -0.62 -20.11 -6.71
CA PHE A 205 0.51 -19.19 -6.71
C PHE A 205 0.81 -18.63 -8.11
N TYR A 206 1.48 -17.47 -8.16
CA TYR A 206 1.90 -16.73 -9.37
C TYR A 206 0.81 -16.15 -10.29
N LYS A 207 -0.44 -16.60 -10.16
CA LYS A 207 -1.56 -16.17 -11.01
C LYS A 207 -1.80 -14.66 -11.01
N SER A 208 -1.63 -14.04 -12.18
CA SER A 208 -1.83 -12.62 -12.46
C SER A 208 -1.10 -11.72 -11.45
N GLU A 209 0.10 -12.13 -11.02
CA GLU A 209 0.94 -11.33 -10.13
C GLU A 209 1.98 -10.55 -10.94
N PRO A 210 2.06 -9.20 -10.79
CA PRO A 210 3.07 -8.44 -11.50
C PRO A 210 4.47 -8.78 -11.00
N GLN A 211 5.44 -8.81 -11.91
CA GLN A 211 6.84 -9.16 -11.60
C GLN A 211 7.59 -8.04 -10.88
N TYR A 212 7.18 -6.80 -11.12
CA TYR A 212 7.80 -5.61 -10.57
C TYR A 212 6.81 -4.82 -9.73
N LYS A 213 7.34 -4.10 -8.73
CA LYS A 213 6.56 -3.09 -8.02
C LYS A 213 6.20 -1.96 -8.98
N SER A 214 4.97 -1.47 -8.89
CA SER A 214 4.55 -0.33 -9.68
C SER A 214 5.27 0.93 -9.18
N LEU A 215 5.70 1.78 -10.11
CA LEU A 215 5.95 3.18 -9.76
C LEU A 215 4.62 3.77 -9.30
N ILE A 216 4.68 4.66 -8.31
CA ILE A 216 3.50 5.39 -7.87
C ILE A 216 3.07 6.23 -9.07
N GLN A 217 1.93 5.88 -9.69
CA GLN A 217 1.27 6.73 -10.66
C GLN A 217 0.69 7.90 -9.87
N SER A 218 1.37 9.05 -9.92
CA SER A 218 0.85 10.30 -9.37
C SER A 218 -0.43 10.63 -10.12
N ILE A 219 -1.51 10.91 -9.37
CA ILE A 219 -2.39 11.98 -9.85
C ILE A 219 -1.52 13.20 -9.62
N SER A 220 -1.03 13.85 -10.66
CA SER A 220 -0.08 14.96 -10.51
C SER A 220 -0.88 16.18 -10.07
N VAL A 221 -1.27 16.24 -8.80
CA VAL A 221 -2.17 17.27 -8.30
C VAL A 221 -1.53 18.01 -7.17
N ASP A 222 -1.35 19.31 -7.34
CA ASP A 222 -0.81 20.17 -6.31
C ASP A 222 -1.93 20.80 -5.48
N ILE A 223 -1.74 20.77 -4.16
CA ILE A 223 -2.67 21.34 -3.18
C ILE A 223 -1.97 22.50 -2.52
N GLN A 224 -2.52 23.70 -2.72
CA GLN A 224 -1.96 24.93 -2.19
C GLN A 224 -2.97 25.61 -1.27
N VAL A 225 -2.53 25.99 -0.08
CA VAL A 225 -3.29 26.86 0.82
C VAL A 225 -2.69 28.25 0.73
N VAL A 226 -3.50 29.21 0.27
CA VAL A 226 -3.11 30.59 0.03
C VAL A 226 -3.73 31.47 1.10
N GLU A 227 -2.89 32.36 1.64
CA GLU A 227 -3.26 33.39 2.64
C GLU A 227 -3.13 34.80 2.03
N ASP A 228 -2.25 34.96 1.04
CA ASP A 228 -2.01 36.21 0.32
C ASP A 228 -2.70 36.18 -1.05
N PHE A 229 -3.72 37.02 -1.21
CA PHE A 229 -4.58 37.02 -2.39
C PHE A 229 -4.07 37.98 -3.46
N GLU A 230 -3.10 37.53 -4.26
CA GLU A 230 -2.67 38.28 -5.44
C GLU A 230 -3.82 38.42 -6.45
N GLN A 231 -3.93 39.58 -7.09
CA GLN A 231 -5.03 39.86 -8.02
C GLN A 231 -5.08 38.86 -9.19
N LYS A 232 -3.92 38.44 -9.70
CA LYS A 232 -3.81 37.42 -10.76
C LYS A 232 -4.41 36.08 -10.34
N LEU A 233 -4.24 35.68 -9.08
CA LEU A 233 -4.79 34.44 -8.56
C LEU A 233 -6.31 34.50 -8.42
N LEU A 234 -6.84 35.66 -7.98
CA LEU A 234 -8.28 35.90 -7.91
C LEU A 234 -8.91 35.91 -9.31
N GLU A 235 -8.25 36.50 -10.30
CA GLU A 235 -8.68 36.47 -11.71
C GLU A 235 -8.71 35.03 -12.27
N GLU A 236 -7.68 34.23 -11.95
CA GLU A 236 -7.62 32.82 -12.33
C GLU A 236 -8.75 32.00 -11.66
N ALA A 237 -8.98 32.19 -10.36
CA ALA A 237 -10.06 31.53 -9.63
C ALA A 237 -11.45 31.96 -10.14
N ALA A 238 -11.64 33.24 -10.43
CA ALA A 238 -12.87 33.76 -11.01
C ALA A 238 -13.16 33.16 -12.39
N SER A 239 -12.14 32.80 -13.18
CA SER A 239 -12.35 32.16 -14.49
C SER A 239 -13.06 30.81 -14.43
N ILE A 240 -13.04 30.13 -13.28
CA ILE A 240 -13.78 28.89 -13.03
C ILE A 240 -15.26 29.16 -12.73
N LEU A 241 -15.58 30.34 -12.20
CA LEU A 241 -16.94 30.77 -11.94
C LEU A 241 -17.56 31.15 -13.28
N ALA A 242 -18.61 30.44 -13.69
CA ALA A 242 -19.27 30.65 -14.98
C ALA A 242 -20.13 31.95 -15.05
N ALA A 243 -19.89 32.93 -14.17
CA ALA A 243 -20.64 34.17 -14.08
C ALA A 243 -19.91 35.31 -14.82
N PRO A 244 -20.63 36.30 -15.39
CA PRO A 244 -19.98 37.44 -16.04
C PRO A 244 -19.15 38.22 -15.01
N TYR A 245 -17.93 38.58 -15.42
CA TYR A 245 -16.83 39.30 -14.75
C TYR A 245 -17.18 40.44 -13.76
N ASN A 246 -18.43 40.88 -13.67
CA ASN A 246 -18.89 42.05 -12.92
C ASN A 246 -19.52 41.75 -11.55
N ILE A 247 -19.76 40.49 -11.16
CA ILE A 247 -20.38 40.15 -9.86
C ILE A 247 -19.37 39.67 -8.79
N ASP A 248 -18.15 39.25 -9.18
CA ASP A 248 -17.28 38.49 -8.25
C ASP A 248 -16.19 39.31 -7.53
N THR A 249 -15.72 40.44 -8.05
CA THR A 249 -14.61 41.19 -7.43
C THR A 249 -14.97 41.78 -6.07
N ALA A 250 -16.20 42.29 -5.89
CA ALA A 250 -16.66 42.85 -4.63
C ALA A 250 -16.78 41.78 -3.51
N LEU A 251 -17.22 40.57 -3.86
CA LEU A 251 -17.36 39.44 -2.93
C LEU A 251 -16.00 38.90 -2.51
N PHE A 252 -15.05 38.74 -3.44
CA PHE A 252 -13.67 38.40 -3.09
C PHE A 252 -13.03 39.50 -2.23
N ASN A 253 -13.26 40.78 -2.53
CA ASN A 253 -12.75 41.89 -1.72
C ASN A 253 -13.31 41.92 -0.28
N ASP A 254 -14.57 41.50 -0.08
CA ASP A 254 -15.13 41.34 1.26
C ASP A 254 -14.54 40.10 1.96
N PHE A 255 -14.44 38.98 1.25
CA PHE A 255 -13.84 37.74 1.76
C PHE A 255 -12.40 37.93 2.24
N VAL A 256 -11.56 38.62 1.48
CA VAL A 256 -10.14 38.86 1.83
C VAL A 256 -9.99 39.64 3.15
N LYS A 257 -11.01 40.43 3.54
CA LYS A 257 -11.03 41.17 4.81
C LYS A 257 -11.47 40.31 6.00
N LYS A 258 -11.97 39.09 5.77
CA LYS A 258 -12.45 38.22 6.83
C LYS A 258 -11.30 37.70 7.70
N PRO A 259 -11.55 37.43 8.99
CA PRO A 259 -10.52 36.91 9.88
C PRO A 259 -9.95 35.58 9.40
N SER A 260 -8.63 35.52 9.19
CA SER A 260 -7.95 34.32 8.70
C SER A 260 -8.55 33.76 7.41
N ALA A 261 -8.97 34.64 6.50
CA ALA A 261 -9.41 34.28 5.16
C ALA A 261 -8.33 33.46 4.45
N ARG A 262 -8.72 32.33 3.87
CA ARG A 262 -7.83 31.39 3.20
C ARG A 262 -8.51 30.79 1.98
N MET A 263 -7.73 30.50 0.95
CA MET A 263 -8.19 29.76 -0.22
C MET A 263 -7.35 28.52 -0.42
N LEU A 264 -8.00 27.36 -0.55
CA LEU A 264 -7.36 26.10 -0.92
C LEU A 264 -7.61 25.84 -2.39
N ILE A 265 -6.54 25.62 -3.15
CA ILE A 265 -6.56 25.43 -4.60
C ILE A 265 -6.01 24.05 -4.94
N LEU A 266 -6.72 23.36 -5.84
CA LEU A 266 -6.31 22.10 -6.43
C LEU A 266 -5.87 22.35 -7.89
N ARG A 267 -4.62 22.05 -8.22
CA ARG A 267 -4.05 22.25 -9.57
C ARG A 267 -3.63 20.92 -10.19
N ASP A 268 -3.79 20.77 -11.50
CA ASP A 268 -3.22 19.66 -12.25
C ASP A 268 -1.80 20.02 -12.72
N GLU A 269 -0.79 19.33 -12.21
CA GLU A 269 0.61 19.51 -12.61
C GLU A 269 0.87 19.01 -14.05
N ASN A 270 0.06 18.09 -14.59
CA ASN A 270 0.22 17.60 -15.96
C ASN A 270 -0.31 18.60 -17.00
N GLU A 271 -1.36 19.35 -16.68
CA GLU A 271 -1.96 20.37 -17.54
C GLU A 271 -1.40 21.78 -17.26
N GLY A 272 -0.09 21.88 -16.99
CA GLY A 272 0.58 23.17 -16.82
C GLY A 272 0.14 23.97 -15.59
N GLY A 273 -0.40 23.31 -14.56
CA GLY A 273 -0.84 23.94 -13.32
C GLY A 273 -2.27 24.47 -13.35
N LYS A 274 -3.10 24.03 -14.31
CA LYS A 274 -4.51 24.43 -14.44
C LYS A 274 -5.29 24.14 -13.15
N ILE A 275 -6.09 25.10 -12.68
CA ILE A 275 -6.93 24.92 -11.50
C ILE A 275 -8.09 23.96 -11.83
N LEU A 276 -8.17 22.86 -11.07
CA LEU A 276 -9.25 21.88 -11.10
C LEU A 276 -10.44 22.33 -10.23
N GLY A 277 -10.15 23.02 -9.13
CA GLY A 277 -11.14 23.62 -8.25
C GLY A 277 -10.49 24.33 -7.06
N PHE A 278 -11.29 25.10 -6.33
CA PHE A 278 -10.85 25.80 -5.13
C PHE A 278 -11.97 25.91 -4.09
N SER A 279 -11.59 26.14 -2.84
CA SER A 279 -12.51 26.45 -1.76
C SER A 279 -12.01 27.64 -0.96
N VAL A 280 -12.93 28.53 -0.59
CA VAL A 280 -12.69 29.71 0.23
C VAL A 280 -13.30 29.50 1.60
N PHE A 281 -12.53 29.83 2.64
CA PHE A 281 -12.94 29.63 4.02
C PHE A 281 -12.27 30.63 4.94
N HIS A 282 -12.92 30.93 6.06
CA HIS A 282 -12.41 31.85 7.06
C HIS A 282 -12.81 31.45 8.49
N ARG A 283 -12.23 32.12 9.47
CA ARG A 283 -12.56 31.93 10.88
C ARG A 283 -13.75 32.79 11.26
N VAL A 284 -14.77 32.18 11.85
CA VAL A 284 -15.89 32.89 12.46
C VAL A 284 -15.54 33.25 13.90
N LEU A 285 -15.76 34.51 14.28
CA LEU A 285 -15.60 34.97 15.66
C LEU A 285 -16.96 35.05 16.34
N SER A 286 -17.03 34.65 17.61
CA SER A 286 -18.31 34.59 18.34
C SER A 286 -19.04 35.94 18.41
N HIS A 287 -18.30 37.06 18.42
CA HIS A 287 -18.88 38.41 18.44
C HIS A 287 -19.31 38.92 17.05
N THR A 288 -18.80 38.34 15.96
CA THR A 288 -19.19 38.67 14.56
C THR A 288 -20.12 37.64 13.94
N LEU A 289 -20.55 36.62 14.69
CA LEU A 289 -21.34 35.49 14.17
C LEU A 289 -22.55 35.92 13.33
N TYR A 290 -23.31 36.95 13.76
CA TYR A 290 -24.44 37.44 12.98
C TYR A 290 -24.02 38.13 11.67
N GLN A 291 -22.86 38.80 11.64
CA GLN A 291 -22.34 39.45 10.43
C GLN A 291 -21.97 38.43 9.36
N ASP A 292 -21.47 37.26 9.77
CA ASP A 292 -21.06 36.18 8.87
C ASP A 292 -22.26 35.36 8.39
N MET A 293 -23.25 35.12 9.26
CA MET A 293 -24.43 34.30 8.92
C MET A 293 -25.57 35.11 8.29
N GLN A 294 -25.80 36.36 8.74
CA GLN A 294 -26.95 37.19 8.37
C GLN A 294 -28.30 36.44 8.50
N ASN A 295 -28.41 35.54 9.49
CA ASN A 295 -29.62 34.79 9.78
C ASN A 295 -29.72 34.56 11.30
N SER A 296 -30.78 35.08 11.91
CA SER A 296 -30.98 35.02 13.36
C SER A 296 -31.16 33.59 13.86
N LYS A 297 -31.97 32.77 13.16
CA LYS A 297 -32.21 31.36 13.53
C LYS A 297 -30.94 30.52 13.50
N THR A 298 -30.14 30.67 12.43
CA THR A 298 -28.84 29.98 12.32
C THR A 298 -27.90 30.43 13.43
N THR A 299 -27.84 31.73 13.71
CA THR A 299 -26.98 32.31 14.75
C THR A 299 -27.33 31.74 16.13
N ASP A 300 -28.62 31.70 16.47
CA ASP A 300 -29.09 31.17 17.76
C ASP A 300 -28.86 29.67 17.89
N TYR A 301 -29.04 28.90 16.81
CA TYR A 301 -28.66 27.49 16.81
C TYR A 301 -27.16 27.31 17.08
N LEU A 302 -26.31 28.04 16.36
CA LEU A 302 -24.86 27.93 16.47
C LEU A 302 -24.35 28.32 17.87
N ARG A 303 -24.91 29.37 18.49
CA ARG A 303 -24.56 29.76 19.87
C ARG A 303 -24.78 28.64 20.89
N ASN A 304 -25.82 27.84 20.68
CA ASN A 304 -26.21 26.78 21.61
C ASN A 304 -25.55 25.42 21.31
N ASN A 305 -25.09 25.19 20.07
CA ASN A 305 -24.65 23.86 19.63
C ASN A 305 -23.21 23.79 19.12
N SER A 306 -22.60 24.92 18.73
CA SER A 306 -21.21 24.93 18.27
C SER A 306 -20.23 24.90 19.45
N ILE A 307 -19.08 24.26 19.24
CA ILE A 307 -18.03 24.11 20.25
C ILE A 307 -16.72 24.61 19.63
N GLY A 308 -15.90 25.31 20.43
CA GLY A 308 -14.55 25.71 20.04
C GLY A 308 -14.48 26.73 18.90
N LYS A 309 -13.36 26.70 18.15
CA LYS A 309 -13.15 27.58 17.01
C LYS A 309 -14.02 27.12 15.84
N MET A 310 -14.74 28.05 15.23
CA MET A 310 -15.64 27.78 14.10
C MET A 310 -15.02 28.19 12.77
N LEU A 311 -15.12 27.28 11.81
CA LEU A 311 -14.75 27.46 10.41
C LEU A 311 -16.01 27.79 9.60
N MET A 312 -15.95 28.82 8.76
CA MET A 312 -16.93 29.03 7.70
C MET A 312 -16.30 28.63 6.36
N ILE A 313 -16.99 27.77 5.61
CA ILE A 313 -16.67 27.44 4.22
C ILE A 313 -17.67 28.19 3.35
N ASP A 314 -17.19 29.27 2.72
CA ASP A 314 -18.01 30.21 1.95
C ASP A 314 -18.34 29.71 0.53
N GLY A 315 -17.65 28.66 0.10
CA GLY A 315 -17.94 27.99 -1.16
C GLY A 315 -16.90 26.96 -1.55
N ILE A 316 -17.34 26.03 -2.41
CA ILE A 316 -16.51 25.04 -3.08
C ILE A 316 -16.83 25.17 -4.57
N PHE A 317 -15.81 25.43 -5.38
CA PHE A 317 -15.94 25.71 -6.80
C PHE A 317 -15.10 24.72 -7.58
N VAL A 318 -15.71 24.05 -8.54
CA VAL A 318 -15.07 23.00 -9.33
C VAL A 318 -15.19 23.33 -10.81
N ASN A 319 -14.14 23.03 -11.57
CA ASN A 319 -14.13 23.17 -13.00
C ASN A 319 -15.08 22.15 -13.66
N ARG A 320 -15.92 22.63 -14.58
CA ARG A 320 -16.96 21.84 -15.30
C ARG A 320 -16.42 20.66 -16.09
N GLU A 321 -15.17 20.74 -16.54
CA GLU A 321 -14.54 19.69 -17.34
C GLU A 321 -14.11 18.47 -16.51
N THR A 322 -14.26 18.55 -15.18
CA THR A 322 -13.76 17.54 -14.23
C THR A 322 -14.90 16.81 -13.52
N ASP A 323 -14.58 15.70 -12.84
CA ASP A 323 -15.54 15.00 -11.98
C ASP A 323 -15.81 15.80 -10.70
N ILE A 324 -16.90 16.57 -10.72
CA ILE A 324 -17.30 17.49 -9.65
C ILE A 324 -17.34 16.83 -8.28
N GLU A 325 -17.89 15.62 -8.17
CA GLU A 325 -18.04 14.97 -6.86
C GLU A 325 -16.67 14.55 -6.29
N VAL A 326 -15.79 14.02 -7.15
CA VAL A 326 -14.45 13.62 -6.73
C VAL A 326 -13.63 14.82 -6.28
N ILE A 327 -13.63 15.90 -7.08
CA ILE A 327 -12.85 17.11 -6.76
C ILE A 327 -13.45 17.85 -5.56
N ALA A 328 -14.78 17.97 -5.45
CA ALA A 328 -15.44 18.58 -4.30
C ALA A 328 -15.13 17.80 -3.01
N GLN A 329 -15.14 16.47 -3.06
CA GLN A 329 -14.79 15.65 -1.88
C GLN A 329 -13.33 15.86 -1.47
N VAL A 330 -12.41 15.95 -2.44
CA VAL A 330 -11.00 16.25 -2.18
C VAL A 330 -10.87 17.62 -1.52
N LEU A 331 -11.38 18.69 -2.14
CA LEU A 331 -11.32 20.05 -1.61
C LEU A 331 -11.88 20.13 -0.18
N LEU A 332 -13.07 19.56 0.05
CA LEU A 332 -13.69 19.55 1.37
C LEU A 332 -12.83 18.81 2.40
N THR A 333 -12.28 17.64 2.04
CA THR A 333 -11.42 16.85 2.94
C THR A 333 -10.14 17.59 3.28
N GLU A 334 -9.51 18.26 2.30
CA GLU A 334 -8.29 19.05 2.49
C GLU A 334 -8.54 20.27 3.39
N VAL A 335 -9.60 21.05 3.15
CA VAL A 335 -9.98 22.21 3.97
C VAL A 335 -10.25 21.81 5.42
N LEU A 336 -11.02 20.73 5.63
CA LEU A 336 -11.36 20.26 6.97
C LEU A 336 -10.14 19.68 7.70
N SER A 337 -9.28 18.93 7.00
CA SER A 337 -8.05 18.37 7.58
C SER A 337 -7.06 19.47 7.97
N PHE A 338 -6.89 20.48 7.10
CA PHE A 338 -6.10 21.67 7.41
C PHE A 338 -6.62 22.39 8.65
N SER A 339 -7.94 22.55 8.74
CA SER A 339 -8.59 23.25 9.85
C SER A 339 -8.50 22.45 11.16
N LEU A 340 -8.64 21.12 11.13
CA LEU A 340 -8.44 20.27 12.31
C LEU A 340 -7.03 20.40 12.90
N ALA A 341 -6.01 20.53 12.04
CA ALA A 341 -4.63 20.75 12.48
C ALA A 341 -4.41 22.14 13.14
N LYS A 342 -5.38 23.06 13.05
CA LYS A 342 -5.38 24.40 13.64
C LYS A 342 -6.41 24.57 14.78
N ASP A 343 -6.92 23.44 15.29
CA ASP A 343 -7.91 23.33 16.39
C ASP A 343 -9.29 23.93 16.07
N TYR A 344 -9.74 23.86 14.81
CA TYR A 344 -11.15 24.11 14.49
C TYR A 344 -12.00 22.91 14.91
N GLU A 345 -13.08 23.17 15.64
CA GLU A 345 -13.92 22.15 16.29
C GLU A 345 -15.34 22.09 15.74
N TYR A 346 -15.72 23.07 14.91
CA TYR A 346 -17.02 23.11 14.22
C TYR A 346 -16.86 23.76 12.85
N ALA A 347 -17.51 23.23 11.83
CA ALA A 347 -17.57 23.87 10.51
C ALA A 347 -19.01 24.17 10.11
N VAL A 348 -19.17 25.31 9.44
CA VAL A 348 -20.38 25.75 8.79
C VAL A 348 -20.10 25.93 7.32
N TYR A 349 -21.00 25.47 6.47
CA TYR A 349 -20.95 25.70 5.02
C TYR A 349 -22.18 26.51 4.59
N ARG A 350 -21.95 27.50 3.74
CA ARG A 350 -22.98 28.16 2.94
C ARG A 350 -22.32 28.66 1.66
N CYS A 351 -22.97 28.43 0.52
CA CYS A 351 -22.47 28.94 -0.75
C CYS A 351 -22.80 30.44 -0.85
N LEU A 352 -21.81 31.32 -0.72
CA LEU A 352 -22.00 32.78 -0.84
C LEU A 352 -22.06 33.24 -2.31
N LEU A 353 -21.36 32.53 -3.19
CA LEU A 353 -21.35 32.81 -4.63
C LEU A 353 -22.37 31.89 -5.32
N GLY A 354 -23.02 32.38 -6.38
CA GLY A 354 -23.91 31.56 -7.18
C GLY A 354 -23.16 30.35 -7.75
N ASN A 355 -23.57 29.13 -7.40
CA ASN A 355 -22.94 27.91 -7.84
C ASN A 355 -23.96 27.05 -8.59
N TYR A 356 -23.56 26.49 -9.73
CA TYR A 356 -24.42 25.73 -10.61
C TYR A 356 -24.61 24.27 -10.17
N ASP A 357 -23.75 23.75 -9.27
CA ASP A 357 -23.74 22.35 -8.83
C ASP A 357 -24.02 22.17 -7.32
N VAL A 358 -24.71 23.12 -6.71
CA VAL A 358 -25.01 23.17 -5.27
C VAL A 358 -25.54 21.83 -4.72
N THR A 359 -26.41 21.14 -5.47
CA THR A 359 -26.97 19.84 -5.06
C THR A 359 -25.91 18.75 -4.89
N ARG A 360 -24.93 18.65 -5.80
CA ARG A 360 -23.85 17.64 -5.73
C ARG A 360 -22.89 17.94 -4.58
N ILE A 361 -22.66 19.22 -4.31
CA ILE A 361 -21.86 19.65 -3.16
C ILE A 361 -22.60 19.34 -1.86
N HIS A 362 -23.91 19.58 -1.78
CA HIS A 362 -24.74 19.22 -0.62
C HIS A 362 -24.74 17.71 -0.36
N GLU A 363 -24.78 16.88 -1.41
CA GLU A 363 -24.61 15.43 -1.26
C GLU A 363 -23.24 15.10 -0.66
N THR A 364 -22.16 15.71 -1.18
CA THR A 364 -20.80 15.52 -0.68
C THR A 364 -20.64 15.93 0.79
N LEU A 365 -21.26 17.05 1.19
CA LEU A 365 -21.31 17.50 2.58
C LEU A 365 -22.02 16.48 3.47
N LYS A 366 -23.20 16.00 3.06
CA LYS A 366 -23.95 14.97 3.79
C LYS A 366 -23.15 13.68 3.96
N LEU A 367 -22.39 13.26 2.93
CA LEU A 367 -21.50 12.10 2.99
C LEU A 367 -20.33 12.26 3.97
N GLN A 368 -19.99 13.49 4.38
CA GLN A 368 -19.00 13.78 5.44
C GLN A 368 -19.64 14.10 6.80
N GLY A 369 -20.96 13.94 6.94
CA GLY A 369 -21.67 14.10 8.22
C GLY A 369 -22.21 15.51 8.46
N PHE A 370 -22.17 16.40 7.46
CA PHE A 370 -22.87 17.68 7.56
C PHE A 370 -24.38 17.48 7.55
N PHE A 371 -25.08 18.32 8.31
CA PHE A 371 -26.53 18.36 8.37
C PHE A 371 -27.03 19.79 8.19
N GLU A 372 -28.27 19.94 7.72
CA GLU A 372 -28.89 21.24 7.55
C GLU A 372 -29.19 21.89 8.91
N ILE A 373 -28.70 23.12 9.10
CA ILE A 373 -28.96 23.94 10.28
C ILE A 373 -30.27 24.71 10.05
N PRO A 374 -31.10 24.94 11.10
CA PRO A 374 -32.27 25.79 10.97
C PRO A 374 -31.96 27.16 10.35
N SER A 375 -32.52 27.44 9.19
CA SER A 375 -32.40 28.71 8.46
C SER A 375 -33.78 29.22 8.02
N GLU A 376 -33.85 30.49 7.63
CA GLU A 376 -35.09 31.09 7.08
C GLU A 376 -35.17 30.95 5.55
N ASN A 377 -34.04 30.73 4.89
CA ASN A 377 -33.94 30.53 3.46
C ASN A 377 -33.73 29.04 3.14
N SER A 378 -34.69 28.45 2.44
CA SER A 378 -34.67 27.04 2.03
C SER A 378 -33.88 26.78 0.74
N GLU A 379 -33.64 27.80 -0.09
CA GLU A 379 -32.95 27.63 -1.39
C GLU A 379 -31.43 27.56 -1.25
N ASN A 380 -30.86 28.21 -0.22
CA ASN A 380 -29.44 28.15 0.11
C ASN A 380 -29.25 27.91 1.62
N PRO A 381 -29.48 26.66 2.08
CA PRO A 381 -29.45 26.32 3.49
C PRO A 381 -28.02 26.33 4.05
N PHE A 382 -27.94 26.53 5.36
CA PHE A 382 -26.69 26.36 6.09
C PHE A 382 -26.47 24.90 6.42
N PHE A 383 -25.24 24.43 6.27
CA PHE A 383 -24.82 23.10 6.73
C PHE A 383 -23.86 23.23 7.90
N GLY A 384 -23.99 22.35 8.89
CA GLY A 384 -23.12 22.29 10.07
C GLY A 384 -22.53 20.91 10.28
N VAL A 385 -21.33 20.86 10.87
CA VAL A 385 -20.74 19.60 11.33
C VAL A 385 -19.87 19.81 12.56
N ASN A 386 -19.94 18.88 13.51
CA ASN A 386 -19.04 18.83 14.65
C ASN A 386 -17.73 18.14 14.26
N MET A 387 -16.62 18.87 14.42
CA MET A 387 -15.27 18.41 14.09
C MET A 387 -14.45 18.02 15.33
N SER A 388 -15.02 18.11 16.53
CA SER A 388 -14.30 17.92 17.79
C SER A 388 -13.69 16.51 17.94
N ASN A 389 -14.36 15.49 17.40
CA ASN A 389 -13.93 14.08 17.47
C ASN A 389 -14.27 13.35 16.16
N PRO A 390 -13.55 13.63 15.06
CA PRO A 390 -13.92 13.15 13.74
C PRO A 390 -13.59 11.66 13.57
N CYS A 391 -14.26 11.01 12.64
CA CYS A 391 -13.85 9.73 12.08
C CYS A 391 -13.07 9.94 10.79
N ALA A 392 -12.19 8.99 10.44
CA ALA A 392 -11.44 9.01 9.18
C ALA A 392 -11.62 7.72 8.40
N MET A 393 -11.75 7.80 7.08
CA MET A 393 -11.78 6.65 6.18
C MET A 393 -10.79 6.85 5.03
N ILE A 394 -9.92 5.87 4.78
CA ILE A 394 -9.04 5.83 3.61
C ILE A 394 -9.75 5.05 2.50
N LEU A 395 -9.90 5.66 1.33
CA LEU A 395 -10.64 5.12 0.19
C LEU A 395 -9.75 4.23 -0.69
N ASP A 396 -9.64 2.94 -0.34
CA ASP A 396 -8.63 2.04 -0.90
C ASP A 396 -9.17 0.77 -1.58
N ALA A 397 -10.49 0.55 -1.67
CA ALA A 397 -11.05 -0.72 -2.16
C ALA A 397 -10.57 -1.09 -3.57
N ARG A 398 -10.49 -0.11 -4.47
CA ARG A 398 -10.05 -0.33 -5.87
C ARG A 398 -8.64 -0.91 -5.96
N ALA A 399 -7.76 -0.60 -5.01
CA ALA A 399 -6.37 -1.05 -5.03
C ALA A 399 -6.19 -2.53 -4.68
N PHE A 400 -7.23 -3.17 -4.13
CA PHE A 400 -7.22 -4.60 -3.84
C PHE A 400 -7.59 -5.46 -5.05
N ILE A 401 -8.06 -4.83 -6.14
CA ILE A 401 -8.45 -5.49 -7.39
C ILE A 401 -7.31 -5.35 -8.42
N LYS A 402 -7.03 -6.42 -9.15
CA LYS A 402 -5.97 -6.52 -10.16
C LYS A 402 -6.41 -5.96 -11.51
N GLU A 403 -5.43 -5.56 -12.33
CA GLU A 403 -5.68 -5.32 -13.75
C GLU A 403 -5.97 -6.63 -14.49
N PRO A 404 -6.78 -6.63 -15.57
CA PRO A 404 -7.47 -5.47 -16.16
C PRO A 404 -8.83 -5.12 -15.48
N ILE A 405 -9.33 -6.01 -14.62
CA ILE A 405 -10.68 -5.92 -14.04
C ILE A 405 -10.89 -4.60 -13.27
N LYS A 406 -9.88 -4.12 -12.54
CA LYS A 406 -9.99 -2.87 -11.76
C LYS A 406 -10.25 -1.61 -12.60
N ASN A 407 -10.06 -1.68 -13.92
CA ASN A 407 -10.24 -0.55 -14.83
C ASN A 407 -11.54 -0.60 -15.64
N THR A 408 -12.29 -1.69 -15.55
CA THR A 408 -13.60 -1.82 -16.18
C THR A 408 -14.60 -0.82 -15.61
N GLU A 409 -15.52 -0.35 -16.45
CA GLU A 409 -16.47 0.69 -16.07
C GLU A 409 -17.52 0.18 -15.07
N SER A 410 -17.94 -1.07 -15.21
CA SER A 410 -18.89 -1.73 -14.29
C SER A 410 -18.32 -1.80 -12.86
N VAL A 411 -17.07 -2.23 -12.70
CA VAL A 411 -16.40 -2.33 -11.40
C VAL A 411 -16.13 -0.94 -10.80
N LYS A 412 -15.71 0.04 -11.61
CA LYS A 412 -15.56 1.44 -11.15
C LYS A 412 -16.86 1.98 -10.59
N LYS A 413 -17.97 1.84 -11.33
CA LYS A 413 -19.30 2.28 -10.89
C LYS A 413 -19.76 1.56 -9.62
N ALA A 414 -19.55 0.24 -9.54
CA ALA A 414 -19.89 -0.53 -8.35
C ALA A 414 -19.14 -0.02 -7.10
N ILE A 415 -17.83 0.27 -7.22
CA ILE A 415 -17.02 0.82 -6.13
C ILE A 415 -17.48 2.22 -5.73
N ILE A 416 -17.74 3.12 -6.68
CA ILE A 416 -18.20 4.50 -6.39
C ILE A 416 -19.55 4.45 -5.65
N LYS A 417 -20.49 3.64 -6.13
CA LYS A 417 -21.80 3.44 -5.48
C LYS A 417 -21.64 2.88 -4.07
N ALA A 418 -20.82 1.84 -3.90
CA ALA A 418 -20.54 1.24 -2.60
C ALA A 418 -19.94 2.26 -1.63
N ARG A 419 -18.98 3.06 -2.09
CA ARG A 419 -18.34 4.11 -1.31
C ARG A 419 -19.33 5.12 -0.75
N LYS A 420 -20.20 5.69 -1.58
CA LYS A 420 -21.23 6.65 -1.15
C LYS A 420 -22.14 6.04 -0.08
N ARG A 421 -22.60 4.80 -0.29
CA ARG A 421 -23.42 4.07 0.69
C ARG A 421 -22.68 3.87 2.01
N MET A 422 -21.41 3.48 1.96
CA MET A 422 -20.59 3.26 3.15
C MET A 422 -20.34 4.56 3.90
N GLN A 423 -19.97 5.64 3.21
CA GLN A 423 -19.81 6.97 3.80
C GLN A 423 -21.09 7.40 4.54
N SER A 424 -22.25 7.29 3.88
CA SER A 424 -23.54 7.56 4.51
C SER A 424 -23.77 6.72 5.77
N ALA A 425 -23.52 5.41 5.72
CA ALA A 425 -23.66 4.53 6.89
C ALA A 425 -22.72 4.93 8.04
N LEU A 426 -21.48 5.36 7.74
CA LEU A 426 -20.54 5.81 8.76
C LEU A 426 -20.96 7.11 9.43
N THR A 427 -21.60 8.04 8.71
CA THR A 427 -22.13 9.27 9.32
C THR A 427 -23.23 9.00 10.35
N GLN A 428 -23.94 7.87 10.21
CA GLN A 428 -25.00 7.46 11.14
C GLN A 428 -24.45 6.82 12.42
N LEU A 429 -23.18 6.38 12.45
CA LEU A 429 -22.56 5.85 13.68
C LEU A 429 -22.53 6.91 14.78
N TYR A 430 -22.25 8.16 14.40
CA TYR A 430 -22.22 9.30 15.31
C TYR A 430 -22.83 10.53 14.62
N PRO A 431 -24.16 10.65 14.58
CA PRO A 431 -24.85 11.71 13.84
C PRO A 431 -24.33 13.12 14.16
N GLY A 432 -24.11 13.92 13.12
CA GLY A 432 -23.59 15.29 13.21
C GLY A 432 -22.08 15.40 13.46
N ASN A 433 -21.36 14.30 13.64
CA ASN A 433 -19.89 14.31 13.69
C ASN A 433 -19.28 14.11 12.30
N LEU A 434 -18.14 14.75 12.09
CA LEU A 434 -17.39 14.72 10.84
C LEU A 434 -16.85 13.31 10.52
N VAL A 435 -17.01 12.90 9.26
CA VAL A 435 -16.35 11.74 8.65
C VAL A 435 -15.45 12.19 7.50
N LEU A 436 -14.14 12.22 7.73
CA LEU A 436 -13.16 12.54 6.69
C LEU A 436 -12.94 11.36 5.75
N SER A 437 -12.95 11.62 4.44
CA SER A 437 -12.80 10.59 3.40
C SER A 437 -11.57 10.86 2.54
N PHE A 438 -10.43 10.28 2.93
CA PHE A 438 -9.14 10.50 2.28
C PHE A 438 -9.02 9.74 0.96
N ASN A 439 -8.78 10.47 -0.12
CA ASN A 439 -8.42 9.87 -1.40
C ASN A 439 -7.04 9.20 -1.28
N ARG A 440 -6.96 7.91 -1.56
CA ARG A 440 -5.72 7.13 -1.47
C ARG A 440 -4.59 7.72 -2.32
N HIS A 441 -4.88 8.22 -3.51
CA HIS A 441 -3.83 8.72 -4.41
C HIS A 441 -3.19 10.00 -3.86
N ILE A 442 -3.99 10.96 -3.39
CA ILE A 442 -3.51 12.21 -2.78
C ILE A 442 -2.72 11.92 -1.50
N LEU A 443 -3.21 11.00 -0.68
CA LEU A 443 -2.50 10.53 0.51
C LEU A 443 -1.12 9.97 0.12
N TYR A 444 -1.04 9.09 -0.87
CA TYR A 444 0.21 8.45 -1.31
C TYR A 444 1.19 9.48 -1.88
N GLU A 445 0.69 10.43 -2.64
CA GLU A 445 1.49 11.48 -3.25
C GLU A 445 2.08 12.41 -2.19
N THR A 446 1.26 12.92 -1.27
CA THR A 446 1.69 13.76 -0.14
C THR A 446 2.77 13.05 0.69
N MET A 447 2.56 11.76 0.96
CA MET A 447 3.54 10.91 1.64
C MET A 447 4.84 10.77 0.84
N THR A 448 4.74 10.55 -0.47
CA THR A 448 5.89 10.42 -1.37
C THR A 448 6.72 11.70 -1.40
N ARG A 449 6.08 12.88 -1.52
CA ARG A 449 6.77 14.18 -1.46
C ARG A 449 7.56 14.35 -0.16
N LYS A 450 6.96 13.99 0.97
CA LYS A 450 7.62 14.05 2.29
C LYS A 450 8.80 13.10 2.41
N ILE A 451 8.65 11.85 1.95
CA ILE A 451 9.75 10.87 1.95
C ILE A 451 10.89 11.31 1.03
N CYS A 452 10.58 11.79 -0.18
CA CYS A 452 11.58 12.30 -1.12
C CYS A 452 12.33 13.51 -0.56
N LYS A 453 11.62 14.45 0.08
CA LYS A 453 12.21 15.60 0.77
C LYS A 453 13.15 15.16 1.90
N GLU A 454 12.72 14.24 2.74
CA GLU A 454 13.52 13.70 3.85
C GLU A 454 14.76 12.94 3.36
N ASN A 455 14.65 12.27 2.22
CA ASN A 455 15.75 11.53 1.59
C ASN A 455 16.59 12.41 0.63
N ALA A 456 16.35 13.72 0.57
CA ALA A 456 17.05 14.68 -0.30
C ALA A 456 17.09 14.27 -1.79
N VAL A 457 15.99 13.74 -2.31
CA VAL A 457 15.85 13.34 -3.73
C VAL A 457 14.61 13.97 -4.37
N PRO A 458 14.61 14.19 -5.70
CA PRO A 458 13.42 14.68 -6.37
C PRO A 458 12.31 13.63 -6.38
N THR A 459 11.07 14.13 -6.48
CA THR A 459 9.84 13.33 -6.56
C THR A 459 9.69 12.63 -7.91
N ASN A 460 10.37 13.11 -8.96
CA ASN A 460 10.39 12.48 -10.27
C ASN A 460 11.60 11.54 -10.42
N ALA A 461 11.40 10.38 -11.04
CA ALA A 461 12.48 9.40 -11.26
C ALA A 461 13.54 9.95 -12.25
N ILE A 462 14.81 9.97 -11.83
CA ILE A 462 15.92 10.48 -12.65
C ILE A 462 16.52 9.35 -13.50
N LYS A 463 17.03 9.68 -14.69
CA LYS A 463 17.86 8.81 -15.55
C LYS A 463 19.20 9.51 -15.84
N PRO A 464 20.38 8.95 -15.47
CA PRO A 464 20.57 7.71 -14.71
C PRO A 464 20.05 7.82 -13.28
N ARG A 465 19.62 6.69 -12.71
CA ARG A 465 19.00 6.67 -11.39
C ARG A 465 20.03 6.97 -10.30
N GLN A 466 19.84 8.07 -9.58
CA GLN A 466 20.59 8.41 -8.38
C GLN A 466 19.73 8.09 -7.16
N LEU A 467 20.27 7.35 -6.20
CA LEU A 467 19.55 6.94 -4.99
C LEU A 467 19.92 7.85 -3.82
N GLY A 468 18.93 8.21 -3.00
CA GLY A 468 19.16 8.92 -1.74
C GLY A 468 19.93 8.07 -0.71
N PRO A 469 20.43 8.68 0.37
CA PRO A 469 21.20 7.99 1.41
C PRO A 469 20.35 7.00 2.20
N ALA A 470 19.09 7.36 2.52
CA ALA A 470 18.19 6.56 3.33
C ALA A 470 17.33 5.59 2.50
N MET A 471 16.80 4.60 3.20
CA MET A 471 15.89 3.60 2.68
C MET A 471 14.46 3.87 3.17
N CYS A 472 13.47 3.80 2.28
CA CYS A 472 12.06 3.80 2.66
C CYS A 472 11.64 2.38 3.10
N VAL A 473 11.10 2.28 4.33
CA VAL A 473 10.65 1.02 4.92
C VAL A 473 9.17 1.10 5.30
N PRO A 474 8.25 0.78 4.37
CA PRO A 474 6.84 0.64 4.68
C PRO A 474 6.60 -0.55 5.59
N TYR A 475 5.90 -0.35 6.71
CA TYR A 475 5.50 -1.41 7.63
C TYR A 475 3.98 -1.54 7.79
N GLY A 476 3.22 -0.66 7.11
CA GLY A 476 1.76 -0.73 6.96
C GLY A 476 1.31 -1.20 5.59
N ASN A 477 0.03 -0.96 5.29
CA ASN A 477 -0.55 -1.26 3.98
C ASN A 477 -0.17 -0.22 2.90
N ILE A 478 0.22 0.99 3.35
CA ILE A 478 0.60 2.07 2.46
C ILE A 478 1.96 1.79 1.80
N LEU A 479 2.12 2.10 0.51
CA LEU A 479 3.37 1.96 -0.26
C LEU A 479 4.06 0.58 -0.27
N ASN A 480 3.50 -0.46 0.36
CA ASN A 480 4.16 -1.76 0.54
C ASN A 480 4.47 -2.54 -0.76
N LYS A 481 3.77 -2.22 -1.85
CA LYS A 481 3.90 -2.80 -3.19
C LYS A 481 4.36 -1.78 -4.24
N SER A 482 4.80 -0.60 -3.79
CA SER A 482 5.22 0.51 -4.63
C SER A 482 6.69 0.83 -4.40
N VAL A 483 7.31 1.52 -5.37
CA VAL A 483 8.68 2.04 -5.23
C VAL A 483 8.60 3.55 -5.11
N VAL A 484 9.22 4.08 -4.06
CA VAL A 484 9.42 5.53 -3.92
C VAL A 484 10.49 5.98 -4.93
N PRO A 485 10.25 7.05 -5.70
CA PRO A 485 11.21 7.59 -6.65
C PRO A 485 12.59 7.82 -6.01
N ASN A 486 13.65 7.44 -6.73
CA ASN A 486 15.04 7.65 -6.32
C ASN A 486 15.40 7.15 -4.91
N THR A 487 14.61 6.20 -4.36
CA THR A 487 14.76 5.72 -2.99
C THR A 487 14.71 4.19 -2.96
N VAL A 488 15.62 3.56 -2.23
CA VAL A 488 15.56 2.11 -1.99
C VAL A 488 14.32 1.84 -1.14
N THR A 489 13.43 0.95 -1.59
CA THR A 489 12.15 0.70 -0.91
C THR A 489 11.96 -0.77 -0.57
N LYS A 490 12.06 -1.15 0.71
CA LYS A 490 11.84 -2.53 1.18
C LYS A 490 10.83 -2.53 2.33
N SER A 491 9.79 -3.33 2.17
CA SER A 491 8.68 -3.37 3.13
C SER A 491 8.99 -4.35 4.26
N LEU A 492 8.59 -3.98 5.48
CA LEU A 492 8.38 -4.90 6.59
C LEU A 492 6.96 -5.44 6.49
N HIS A 493 6.83 -6.72 6.22
CA HIS A 493 5.55 -7.38 6.02
C HIS A 493 4.95 -7.73 7.37
N THR A 494 4.19 -6.79 7.94
CA THR A 494 3.43 -6.97 9.18
C THR A 494 1.96 -7.27 8.90
N GLU A 495 1.32 -7.94 9.84
CA GLU A 495 -0.10 -8.27 9.80
C GLU A 495 -0.69 -8.18 11.21
N LYS A 496 -1.93 -7.68 11.29
CA LYS A 496 -2.70 -7.71 12.52
C LYS A 496 -3.50 -9.01 12.54
N MET A 497 -3.23 -9.83 13.56
CA MET A 497 -3.80 -11.18 13.67
C MET A 497 -4.72 -11.28 14.87
N PHE A 498 -6.00 -11.55 14.62
CA PHE A 498 -6.97 -11.83 15.68
C PHE A 498 -6.96 -13.30 16.08
N TYR A 499 -7.18 -13.55 17.38
CA TYR A 499 -7.48 -14.89 17.85
C TYR A 499 -8.98 -15.20 17.67
N PRO A 500 -9.38 -16.47 17.60
CA PRO A 500 -10.76 -16.85 17.30
C PRO A 500 -11.81 -16.36 18.31
N ASP A 501 -11.40 -16.00 19.53
CA ASP A 501 -12.29 -15.44 20.54
C ASP A 501 -12.56 -13.94 20.37
N MET A 502 -11.85 -13.29 19.44
CA MET A 502 -11.87 -11.84 19.19
C MET A 502 -11.53 -10.96 20.41
N LYS A 503 -11.05 -11.54 21.52
CA LYS A 503 -10.70 -10.81 22.74
C LYS A 503 -9.29 -10.23 22.68
N ARG A 504 -8.43 -10.85 21.89
CA ARG A 504 -7.03 -10.48 21.73
C ARG A 504 -6.61 -10.49 20.28
N PHE A 505 -5.60 -9.68 19.97
CA PHE A 505 -4.89 -9.68 18.71
C PHE A 505 -3.40 -9.45 18.98
N ASP A 506 -2.56 -9.83 18.03
CA ASP A 506 -1.13 -9.48 18.01
C ASP A 506 -0.76 -8.86 16.65
N VAL A 507 0.38 -8.20 16.57
CA VAL A 507 1.01 -7.82 15.31
C VAL A 507 2.19 -8.75 15.08
N ASN A 508 2.18 -9.48 13.96
CA ASN A 508 3.24 -10.43 13.61
C ASN A 508 3.57 -10.35 12.10
N ALA A 509 4.47 -11.20 11.62
CA ALA A 509 4.81 -11.31 10.20
C ALA A 509 3.58 -11.69 9.36
N PHE A 510 3.43 -11.06 8.20
CA PHE A 510 2.37 -11.42 7.25
C PHE A 510 2.48 -12.90 6.86
N PRO A 511 1.36 -13.63 6.65
CA PRO A 511 1.39 -15.05 6.29
C PRO A 511 2.41 -15.39 5.21
N HIS A 512 3.21 -16.43 5.48
CA HIS A 512 4.28 -16.95 4.61
C HIS A 512 5.52 -16.05 4.41
N TYR A 513 5.59 -14.88 5.05
CA TYR A 513 6.84 -14.11 5.15
C TYR A 513 7.70 -14.58 6.33
N LEU A 514 8.96 -14.15 6.33
CA LEU A 514 9.90 -14.38 7.43
C LEU A 514 9.42 -13.69 8.72
N ASP A 515 9.85 -14.20 9.87
CA ASP A 515 9.58 -13.57 11.15
C ASP A 515 10.13 -12.15 11.21
N LEU A 516 9.48 -11.30 12.02
CA LEU A 516 9.77 -9.87 12.06
C LEU A 516 11.23 -9.57 12.47
N ASP A 517 11.83 -10.38 13.34
CA ASP A 517 13.24 -10.22 13.73
C ASP A 517 14.19 -10.51 12.55
N ILE A 518 13.91 -11.51 11.73
CA ILE A 518 14.68 -11.83 10.52
C ILE A 518 14.49 -10.71 9.49
N GLN A 519 13.26 -10.22 9.30
CA GLN A 519 13.00 -9.10 8.40
C GLN A 519 13.77 -7.83 8.84
N VAL A 520 13.87 -7.56 10.14
CA VAL A 520 14.64 -6.43 10.68
C VAL A 520 16.15 -6.64 10.46
N ARG A 521 16.69 -7.84 10.71
CA ARG A 521 18.09 -8.18 10.36
C ARG A 521 18.38 -7.96 8.87
N MET A 522 17.45 -8.35 8.00
CA MET A 522 17.55 -8.11 6.57
C MET A 522 17.54 -6.62 6.20
N ILE A 523 16.73 -5.79 6.88
CA ILE A 523 16.78 -4.33 6.69
C ILE A 523 18.15 -3.79 7.11
N LYS A 524 18.71 -4.26 8.23
CA LYS A 524 20.07 -3.88 8.67
C LYS A 524 21.13 -4.19 7.62
N SER A 525 21.01 -5.31 6.91
CA SER A 525 21.91 -5.72 5.82
C SER A 525 21.97 -4.75 4.61
N PHE A 526 21.04 -3.79 4.48
CA PHE A 526 21.18 -2.72 3.49
C PHE A 526 22.19 -1.64 3.90
N ASN A 527 22.61 -1.62 5.17
CA ASN A 527 23.56 -0.68 5.76
C ASN A 527 23.21 0.79 5.45
N ARG A 528 21.94 1.17 5.67
CA ARG A 528 21.40 2.51 5.44
C ARG A 528 20.51 2.93 6.60
N PRO A 529 20.43 4.24 6.90
CA PRO A 529 19.36 4.75 7.77
C PRO A 529 18.01 4.54 7.09
N ILE A 530 16.95 4.43 7.90
CA ILE A 530 15.61 4.12 7.40
C ILE A 530 14.60 5.23 7.68
N ILE A 531 13.70 5.42 6.73
CA ILE A 531 12.48 6.21 6.86
C ILE A 531 11.32 5.22 7.01
N LEU A 532 10.74 5.14 8.20
CA LEU A 532 9.63 4.24 8.50
C LEU A 532 8.31 4.80 7.95
N VAL A 533 7.49 3.96 7.32
CA VAL A 533 6.22 4.42 6.71
C VAL A 533 5.01 3.57 7.13
N ASP A 534 3.95 4.23 7.62
CA ASP A 534 2.66 3.58 7.99
C ASP A 534 1.44 4.32 7.42
N ASP A 535 0.30 3.64 7.38
CA ASP A 535 -0.99 4.24 7.00
C ASP A 535 -1.50 5.19 8.09
N ILE A 536 -1.43 4.77 9.35
CA ILE A 536 -1.95 5.54 10.48
C ILE A 536 -1.14 5.34 11.76
N LEU A 537 -0.92 6.43 12.49
CA LEU A 537 -0.39 6.41 13.85
C LEU A 537 -1.37 7.01 14.86
N HIS A 538 -2.07 6.11 15.54
CA HIS A 538 -2.99 6.46 16.64
C HIS A 538 -2.67 5.72 17.94
N LYS A 539 -2.83 4.39 17.99
CA LYS A 539 -2.46 3.57 19.17
C LYS A 539 -1.08 2.92 19.05
N GLY A 540 -0.50 2.97 17.85
CA GLY A 540 0.86 2.49 17.54
C GLY A 540 1.08 0.99 17.76
N TYR A 541 0.09 0.13 17.49
CA TYR A 541 0.23 -1.31 17.72
C TYR A 541 1.42 -1.92 16.96
N ARG A 542 1.60 -1.57 15.68
CA ARG A 542 2.72 -2.06 14.86
C ARG A 542 4.07 -1.55 15.38
N ILE A 543 4.20 -0.24 15.57
CA ILE A 543 5.47 0.34 16.01
C ILE A 543 5.87 -0.09 17.42
N LYS A 544 4.91 -0.37 18.32
CA LYS A 544 5.20 -0.97 19.64
C LYS A 544 5.85 -2.34 19.54
N LYS A 545 5.51 -3.12 18.50
CA LYS A 545 6.14 -4.43 18.24
C LYS A 545 7.49 -4.28 17.55
N LEU A 546 7.60 -3.34 16.60
CA LEU A 546 8.79 -3.16 15.78
C LEU A 546 9.92 -2.39 16.48
N ASP A 547 9.60 -1.35 17.27
CA ASP A 547 10.59 -0.48 17.92
C ASP A 547 11.65 -1.25 18.74
N PRO A 548 11.28 -2.26 19.57
CA PRO A 548 12.26 -3.08 20.28
C PRO A 548 13.19 -3.86 19.34
N LEU A 549 12.67 -4.37 18.22
CA LEU A 549 13.45 -5.13 17.24
C LEU A 549 14.45 -4.21 16.50
N LEU A 550 13.99 -3.02 16.10
CA LEU A 550 14.85 -2.02 15.45
C LEU A 550 15.99 -1.58 16.37
N LYS A 551 15.70 -1.40 17.68
CA LYS A 551 16.71 -1.06 18.70
C LYS A 551 17.70 -2.21 18.92
N LYS A 552 17.21 -3.45 19.02
CA LYS A 552 18.05 -4.65 19.18
C LYS A 552 19.09 -4.75 18.06
N GLU A 553 18.68 -4.54 16.81
CA GLU A 553 19.56 -4.60 15.63
C GLU A 553 20.31 -3.28 15.35
N SER A 554 20.20 -2.28 16.25
CA SER A 554 20.85 -0.97 16.12
C SER A 554 20.62 -0.33 14.74
N ILE A 555 19.36 -0.29 14.33
CA ILE A 555 18.95 0.37 13.08
C ILE A 555 18.71 1.85 13.34
N GLU A 556 19.41 2.68 12.57
CA GLU A 556 19.20 4.12 12.56
C GLU A 556 17.88 4.44 11.85
N VAL A 557 16.92 4.97 12.58
CA VAL A 557 15.66 5.46 12.02
C VAL A 557 15.76 6.97 11.95
N GLN A 558 15.92 7.49 10.73
CA GLN A 558 16.02 8.92 10.49
C GLN A 558 14.70 9.62 10.81
N LYS A 559 13.57 9.06 10.35
CA LYS A 559 12.23 9.64 10.55
C LYS A 559 11.14 8.62 10.34
N THR A 560 9.97 8.87 10.95
CA THR A 560 8.73 8.15 10.64
C THR A 560 7.81 9.07 9.85
N VAL A 561 7.28 8.60 8.72
CA VAL A 561 6.29 9.32 7.92
C VAL A 561 5.00 8.51 7.90
N VAL A 562 3.86 9.11 8.27
CA VAL A 562 2.57 8.39 8.36
C VAL A 562 1.45 9.09 7.61
N GLY A 563 0.49 8.33 7.08
CA GLY A 563 -0.65 8.92 6.39
C GLY A 563 -1.49 9.83 7.30
N ILE A 564 -2.03 9.25 8.36
CA ILE A 564 -2.83 9.98 9.36
C ILE A 564 -2.13 9.89 10.72
N LEU A 565 -1.90 11.03 11.37
CA LEU A 565 -1.32 11.12 12.71
C LEU A 565 -2.32 11.75 13.67
N SER A 566 -2.52 11.15 14.84
CA SER A 566 -3.29 11.75 15.93
C SER A 566 -2.39 12.30 17.02
N ALA A 567 -2.92 13.12 17.94
CA ALA A 567 -2.16 13.64 19.08
C ALA A 567 -1.60 12.51 19.95
N LYS A 568 -2.40 11.45 20.18
CA LYS A 568 -1.97 10.23 20.89
C LYS A 568 -0.83 9.49 20.16
N GLY A 569 -0.86 9.48 18.84
CA GLY A 569 0.21 8.91 18.02
C GLY A 569 1.50 9.74 18.08
N LYS A 570 1.36 11.08 18.11
CA LYS A 570 2.48 12.01 18.25
C LYS A 570 3.15 11.85 19.63
N GLU A 571 2.35 11.82 20.69
CA GLU A 571 2.80 11.56 22.06
C GLU A 571 3.60 10.24 22.15
N LEU A 572 3.13 9.17 21.50
CA LEU A 572 3.86 7.89 21.46
C LEU A 572 5.27 8.04 20.86
N MET A 573 5.41 8.84 19.80
CA MET A 573 6.70 9.07 19.13
C MET A 573 7.62 9.93 20.00
N ASP A 574 7.07 10.94 20.66
CA ASP A 574 7.82 11.80 21.58
C ASP A 574 8.34 10.98 22.78
N ILE A 575 7.53 10.07 23.34
CA ILE A 575 7.95 9.11 24.38
C ILE A 575 9.07 8.19 23.88
N GLN A 576 9.03 7.77 22.61
CA GLN A 576 10.05 6.93 22.00
C GLN A 576 11.30 7.70 21.55
N ASN A 577 11.31 9.03 21.71
CA ASN A 577 12.32 9.95 21.17
C ASN A 577 12.53 9.75 19.66
N ARG A 578 11.43 9.71 18.90
CA ARG A 578 11.42 9.53 17.45
C ARG A 578 10.73 10.70 16.76
N ASP A 579 11.30 11.16 15.66
CA ASP A 579 10.65 12.15 14.82
C ASP A 579 9.56 11.50 13.96
N VAL A 580 8.43 12.21 13.87
CA VAL A 580 7.30 11.81 13.05
C VAL A 580 6.76 12.99 12.25
N GLU A 581 6.46 12.73 10.99
CA GLU A 581 5.74 13.63 10.10
C GLU A 581 4.53 12.91 9.52
N SER A 582 3.48 13.67 9.19
CA SER A 582 2.25 13.09 8.62
C SER A 582 1.78 13.81 7.38
N ALA A 583 1.06 13.11 6.50
CA ALA A 583 0.26 13.76 5.47
C ALA A 583 -0.88 14.57 6.11
N TYR A 584 -1.62 13.96 7.04
CA TYR A 584 -2.72 14.63 7.75
C TYR A 584 -2.58 14.47 9.27
N PHE A 585 -2.66 15.58 10.00
CA PHE A 585 -2.67 15.59 11.45
C PHE A 585 -4.09 15.82 11.97
N ILE A 586 -4.67 14.80 12.61
CA ILE A 586 -6.04 14.77 13.13
C ILE A 586 -5.99 14.54 14.65
N PRO A 587 -5.90 15.60 15.47
CA PRO A 587 -5.53 15.49 16.88
C PRO A 587 -6.45 14.56 17.69
N LYS A 588 -7.77 14.78 17.60
CA LYS A 588 -8.81 14.12 18.40
C LYS A 588 -9.55 13.02 17.63
N LEU A 589 -8.82 12.21 16.87
CA LEU A 589 -9.38 11.14 16.05
C LEU A 589 -10.19 10.15 16.90
N LYS A 590 -11.49 9.99 16.61
CA LYS A 590 -12.41 9.10 17.34
C LYS A 590 -12.29 7.65 16.89
N ALA A 591 -12.41 7.44 15.59
CA ALA A 591 -12.30 6.14 14.93
C ALA A 591 -11.69 6.32 13.54
N TRP A 592 -11.13 5.23 13.01
CA TRP A 592 -10.56 5.24 11.67
C TRP A 592 -10.84 3.93 10.96
N PHE A 593 -10.88 4.01 9.63
CA PHE A 593 -11.26 2.92 8.77
C PHE A 593 -10.46 2.91 7.48
N THR A 594 -10.34 1.73 6.90
CA THR A 594 -9.90 1.49 5.53
C THR A 594 -11.07 0.87 4.79
N GLU A 595 -11.47 1.47 3.66
CA GLU A 595 -12.65 1.09 2.89
C GLU A 595 -12.67 -0.43 2.59
N SER A 596 -11.54 -0.97 2.14
CA SER A 596 -11.34 -2.40 1.85
C SER A 596 -11.63 -3.33 3.03
N SER A 597 -11.42 -2.87 4.27
CA SER A 597 -11.58 -3.69 5.47
C SER A 597 -13.04 -3.95 5.83
N PHE A 598 -13.98 -3.18 5.25
CA PHE A 598 -15.40 -3.46 5.37
C PHE A 598 -15.89 -4.55 4.43
N TYR A 599 -15.16 -4.87 3.37
CA TYR A 599 -15.66 -5.76 2.33
C TYR A 599 -15.05 -7.16 2.44
N PRO A 600 -15.78 -8.17 2.96
CA PRO A 600 -15.35 -9.56 2.94
C PRO A 600 -14.80 -10.02 1.60
N TYR A 601 -13.88 -10.96 1.63
CA TYR A 601 -13.14 -11.48 0.46
C TYR A 601 -12.16 -10.49 -0.19
N ILE A 602 -12.45 -9.18 -0.15
CA ILE A 602 -11.59 -8.12 -0.69
C ILE A 602 -10.52 -7.70 0.34
N GLY A 603 -10.93 -7.44 1.57
CA GLY A 603 -10.04 -7.05 2.67
C GLY A 603 -10.47 -7.63 4.02
N GLY A 604 -9.78 -7.22 5.08
CA GLY A 604 -9.97 -7.74 6.44
C GLY A 604 -8.64 -8.04 7.12
N ASP A 605 -8.69 -8.20 8.45
CA ASP A 605 -7.53 -8.57 9.27
C ASP A 605 -7.37 -10.10 9.28
N ALA A 606 -6.16 -10.62 9.48
CA ALA A 606 -5.95 -12.07 9.51
C ALA A 606 -6.57 -12.70 10.77
N LEU A 607 -7.09 -13.93 10.65
CA LEU A 607 -7.47 -14.75 11.81
C LEU A 607 -6.44 -15.85 12.05
N TRP A 608 -5.85 -15.89 13.24
CA TRP A 608 -4.83 -16.86 13.62
C TRP A 608 -5.43 -18.05 14.39
N ARG A 609 -5.40 -19.24 13.76
CA ARG A 609 -5.81 -20.51 14.37
C ARG A 609 -4.63 -21.45 14.73
N GLY A 610 -3.41 -20.93 14.72
CA GLY A 610 -2.18 -21.71 14.95
C GLY A 610 -1.44 -22.11 13.68
N TYR A 611 -2.06 -21.97 12.51
CA TYR A 611 -1.42 -22.14 11.20
C TYR A 611 -2.15 -21.30 10.15
N PHE A 612 -1.47 -20.99 9.04
CA PHE A 612 -2.08 -20.46 7.82
C PHE A 612 -2.15 -21.56 6.76
N PRO A 613 -3.25 -21.68 6.02
CA PRO A 613 -3.32 -22.64 4.93
C PRO A 613 -2.28 -22.27 3.87
N GLN A 614 -1.61 -23.27 3.26
CA GLN A 614 -0.58 -23.06 2.25
C GLN A 614 -1.14 -22.62 0.89
N ARG A 615 -2.13 -21.73 0.86
CA ARG A 615 -2.85 -21.28 -0.33
C ARG A 615 -2.90 -19.77 -0.37
N ASN A 616 -3.13 -19.20 -1.56
CA ASN A 616 -3.26 -17.76 -1.70
C ASN A 616 -4.47 -17.16 -0.95
N LEU A 617 -5.51 -17.95 -0.70
CA LEU A 617 -6.71 -17.54 0.03
C LEU A 617 -6.50 -17.62 1.56
N LEU A 618 -6.41 -16.47 2.21
CA LEU A 618 -6.10 -16.39 3.64
C LEU A 618 -7.37 -16.25 4.50
N PRO A 619 -7.47 -16.97 5.63
CA PRO A 619 -8.52 -16.74 6.63
C PRO A 619 -8.45 -15.32 7.19
N SER A 620 -9.60 -14.68 7.30
CA SER A 620 -9.71 -13.30 7.75
C SER A 620 -10.93 -13.07 8.63
N ILE A 621 -10.95 -11.90 9.25
CA ILE A 621 -12.10 -11.37 9.95
C ILE A 621 -12.31 -9.91 9.52
N ASN A 622 -13.55 -9.59 9.19
CA ASN A 622 -13.99 -8.21 8.98
C ASN A 622 -14.70 -7.76 10.26
N LEU A 623 -14.40 -6.54 10.73
CA LEU A 623 -14.97 -6.02 11.98
C LEU A 623 -16.40 -5.50 11.81
N ILE A 624 -17.28 -6.35 11.30
CA ILE A 624 -18.70 -6.10 11.04
C ILE A 624 -19.52 -7.35 11.42
N LEU A 625 -20.83 -7.16 11.62
CA LEU A 625 -21.75 -8.28 11.77
C LEU A 625 -21.95 -9.01 10.40
N PRO A 626 -22.20 -10.33 10.38
CA PRO A 626 -22.37 -11.22 11.54
C PRO A 626 -21.05 -11.79 12.06
N PHE A 627 -19.90 -11.46 11.46
CA PHE A 627 -18.63 -12.10 11.78
C PHE A 627 -18.11 -11.73 13.17
N THR A 628 -18.23 -10.46 13.56
CA THR A 628 -17.86 -10.01 14.91
C THR A 628 -18.55 -8.70 15.28
N ALA A 629 -18.79 -8.49 16.57
CA ALA A 629 -19.29 -7.22 17.08
C ALA A 629 -18.15 -6.18 17.13
N PRO A 630 -18.29 -5.00 16.49
CA PRO A 630 -17.24 -3.98 16.47
C PRO A 630 -17.19 -3.21 17.79
N THR A 631 -16.61 -3.81 18.82
CA THR A 631 -16.55 -3.25 20.19
C THR A 631 -15.74 -1.95 20.30
N PHE A 632 -14.93 -1.62 19.29
CA PHE A 632 -14.18 -0.37 19.23
C PHE A 632 -15.05 0.85 18.85
N LEU A 633 -16.28 0.64 18.36
CA LEU A 633 -17.23 1.70 18.03
C LEU A 633 -18.05 2.13 19.26
N THR A 634 -17.35 2.63 20.28
CA THR A 634 -17.95 3.03 21.56
C THR A 634 -18.94 4.19 21.38
N GLY A 635 -20.18 4.00 21.82
CA GLY A 635 -21.24 5.02 21.78
C GLY A 635 -22.07 5.04 20.49
N ALA A 636 -21.76 4.20 19.50
CA ALA A 636 -22.63 4.00 18.34
C ALA A 636 -23.86 3.16 18.74
N SER A 637 -25.03 3.46 18.18
CA SER A 637 -26.23 2.66 18.42
C SER A 637 -26.11 1.27 17.78
N LYS A 638 -26.81 0.28 18.33
CA LYS A 638 -26.90 -1.06 17.72
C LYS A 638 -27.47 -0.99 16.29
N GLU A 639 -28.40 -0.06 16.06
CA GLU A 639 -29.00 0.21 14.75
C GLU A 639 -27.98 0.69 13.73
N ALA A 640 -27.17 1.68 14.10
CA ALA A 640 -26.14 2.19 13.21
C ALA A 640 -25.06 1.12 12.91
N ILE A 641 -24.68 0.31 13.90
CA ILE A 641 -23.74 -0.80 13.72
C ILE A 641 -24.31 -1.87 12.79
N TYR A 642 -25.58 -2.23 12.95
CA TYR A 642 -26.27 -3.17 12.06
C TYR A 642 -26.35 -2.63 10.64
N ASN A 643 -26.81 -1.39 10.47
CA ASN A 643 -26.91 -0.73 9.16
C ASN A 643 -25.55 -0.66 8.46
N MET A 644 -24.48 -0.24 9.16
CA MET A 644 -23.12 -0.25 8.62
C MET A 644 -22.69 -1.65 8.15
N SER A 645 -23.01 -2.69 8.93
CA SER A 645 -22.66 -4.08 8.59
C SER A 645 -23.46 -4.60 7.39
N GLU A 646 -24.75 -4.28 7.30
CA GLU A 646 -25.61 -4.65 6.17
C GLU A 646 -25.16 -3.96 4.89
N VAL A 647 -24.90 -2.64 4.97
CA VAL A 647 -24.34 -1.87 3.85
C VAL A 647 -23.00 -2.45 3.40
N ALA A 648 -22.14 -2.86 4.33
CA ALA A 648 -20.85 -3.48 4.00
C ALA A 648 -21.00 -4.77 3.19
N LEU A 649 -21.88 -5.68 3.61
CA LEU A 649 -22.12 -6.94 2.91
C LEU A 649 -22.82 -6.74 1.55
N GLU A 650 -23.81 -5.85 1.48
CA GLU A 650 -24.48 -5.51 0.22
C GLU A 650 -23.50 -4.85 -0.77
N ASN A 651 -22.63 -3.97 -0.29
CA ASN A 651 -21.57 -3.38 -1.12
C ASN A 651 -20.59 -4.44 -1.61
N THR A 652 -20.22 -5.39 -0.75
CA THR A 652 -19.35 -6.51 -1.12
C THR A 652 -19.98 -7.35 -2.21
N LEU A 653 -21.28 -7.62 -2.10
CA LEU A 653 -22.04 -8.36 -3.11
C LEU A 653 -22.07 -7.60 -4.44
N ASP A 654 -22.38 -6.30 -4.42
CA ASP A 654 -22.41 -5.45 -5.63
C ASP A 654 -21.04 -5.43 -6.33
N ILE A 655 -19.96 -5.22 -5.58
CA ILE A 655 -18.59 -5.18 -6.13
C ILE A 655 -18.18 -6.56 -6.66
N MET A 656 -18.39 -7.63 -5.89
CA MET A 656 -17.97 -8.97 -6.28
C MET A 656 -18.75 -9.48 -7.48
N THR A 657 -20.05 -9.19 -7.56
CA THR A 657 -20.87 -9.56 -8.73
C THR A 657 -20.38 -8.84 -10.00
N ALA A 658 -19.99 -7.56 -9.89
CA ALA A 658 -19.39 -6.84 -11.02
C ALA A 658 -18.07 -7.48 -11.46
N ILE A 659 -17.21 -7.86 -10.51
CA ILE A 659 -15.94 -8.56 -10.77
C ILE A 659 -16.20 -9.93 -11.43
N GLU A 660 -17.13 -10.73 -10.91
CA GLU A 660 -17.50 -12.05 -11.44
C GLU A 660 -17.98 -11.95 -12.89
N ASN A 661 -18.82 -10.95 -13.19
CA ASN A 661 -19.33 -10.71 -14.54
C ASN A 661 -18.22 -10.30 -15.51
N GLU A 662 -17.37 -9.34 -15.15
CA GLU A 662 -16.25 -8.92 -16.00
C GLU A 662 -15.24 -10.05 -16.21
N TYR A 663 -14.98 -10.85 -15.17
CA TYR A 663 -14.12 -12.02 -15.30
C TYR A 663 -14.71 -13.05 -16.27
N GLN A 664 -16.02 -13.34 -16.16
CA GLN A 664 -16.71 -14.24 -17.08
C GLN A 664 -16.68 -13.73 -18.53
N LEU A 665 -16.82 -12.41 -18.73
CA LEU A 665 -16.75 -11.78 -20.06
C LEU A 665 -15.34 -11.85 -20.65
N MET A 666 -14.29 -11.63 -19.85
CA MET A 666 -12.90 -11.61 -20.34
C MET A 666 -12.30 -13.00 -20.56
N TYR A 667 -12.67 -13.98 -19.71
CA TYR A 667 -12.01 -15.29 -19.67
C TYR A 667 -12.94 -16.46 -20.01
N GLU A 668 -14.20 -16.17 -20.36
CA GLU A 668 -15.23 -17.16 -20.76
C GLU A 668 -15.47 -18.27 -19.73
N ARG A 669 -15.08 -18.06 -18.47
CA ARG A 669 -15.25 -19.00 -17.37
C ARG A 669 -15.58 -18.28 -16.06
N SER A 670 -16.22 -18.98 -15.15
CA SER A 670 -16.68 -18.37 -13.90
C SER A 670 -15.52 -18.16 -12.92
N LEU A 671 -15.59 -17.06 -12.17
CA LEU A 671 -14.67 -16.77 -11.08
C LEU A 671 -15.06 -17.58 -9.85
N ILE A 672 -14.20 -18.51 -9.45
CA ILE A 672 -14.41 -19.38 -8.28
C ILE A 672 -13.43 -19.03 -7.17
N LEU A 673 -13.70 -19.43 -5.92
CA LEU A 673 -12.80 -19.17 -4.79
C LEU A 673 -11.37 -19.68 -5.01
N LYS A 674 -11.17 -20.78 -5.75
CA LYS A 674 -9.82 -21.27 -6.12
C LYS A 674 -9.06 -20.32 -7.06
N SER A 675 -9.76 -19.55 -7.89
CA SER A 675 -9.17 -18.62 -8.87
C SER A 675 -9.27 -17.14 -8.45
N ILE A 676 -9.87 -16.83 -7.31
CA ILE A 676 -10.04 -15.44 -6.82
C ILE A 676 -8.73 -14.65 -6.72
N GLY A 677 -7.59 -15.32 -6.53
CA GLY A 677 -6.27 -14.70 -6.59
C GLY A 677 -5.90 -14.12 -7.96
N GLN A 678 -6.58 -14.47 -9.05
CA GLN A 678 -6.38 -13.83 -10.36
C GLN A 678 -6.92 -12.40 -10.38
N VAL A 679 -7.92 -12.09 -9.56
CA VAL A 679 -8.61 -10.79 -9.56
C VAL A 679 -8.31 -9.95 -8.33
N LEU A 680 -7.92 -10.56 -7.20
CA LEU A 680 -7.59 -9.87 -5.96
C LEU A 680 -6.10 -9.95 -5.62
N THR A 681 -5.56 -8.87 -5.04
CA THR A 681 -4.13 -8.76 -4.70
C THR A 681 -3.73 -9.48 -3.41
N ILE A 682 -4.67 -9.66 -2.48
CA ILE A 682 -4.51 -10.41 -1.22
C ILE A 682 -5.88 -11.05 -0.96
N PRO A 683 -6.22 -12.16 -1.61
CA PRO A 683 -7.54 -12.74 -1.48
C PRO A 683 -7.76 -13.26 -0.04
N ARG A 684 -8.90 -12.90 0.52
CA ARG A 684 -9.29 -13.28 1.88
C ARG A 684 -10.55 -14.15 1.86
N CYS A 685 -10.78 -14.87 2.95
CA CYS A 685 -12.06 -15.54 3.21
C CYS A 685 -12.42 -15.33 4.68
N PRO A 686 -13.66 -14.89 4.99
CA PRO A 686 -14.14 -14.86 6.37
C PRO A 686 -13.96 -16.22 7.04
N ASP A 687 -13.54 -16.23 8.29
CA ASP A 687 -13.44 -17.48 9.02
C ASP A 687 -14.79 -17.86 9.65
N HIS A 688 -15.30 -19.05 9.30
CA HIS A 688 -16.54 -19.61 9.87
C HIS A 688 -16.29 -20.69 10.94
N GLY A 689 -15.05 -20.87 11.39
CA GLY A 689 -14.67 -21.92 12.33
C GLY A 689 -13.84 -23.05 11.71
N LYS A 690 -13.12 -23.76 12.58
CA LYS A 690 -12.10 -24.77 12.22
C LYS A 690 -12.63 -25.93 11.35
N PHE A 691 -13.89 -26.31 11.52
CA PHE A 691 -14.49 -27.47 10.86
C PHE A 691 -15.52 -27.08 9.79
N MET A 692 -15.61 -25.79 9.46
CA MET A 692 -16.40 -25.30 8.34
C MET A 692 -15.45 -25.10 7.15
N ASN A 693 -15.72 -25.82 6.06
CA ASN A 693 -14.91 -25.75 4.86
C ASN A 693 -15.66 -25.03 3.75
N TYR A 694 -14.94 -24.19 3.01
CA TYR A 694 -15.42 -23.63 1.76
C TYR A 694 -15.33 -24.66 0.64
N ASP A 695 -16.36 -24.75 -0.20
CA ASP A 695 -16.21 -25.31 -1.54
C ASP A 695 -15.50 -24.28 -2.43
N TYR A 696 -14.26 -24.60 -2.79
CA TYR A 696 -13.41 -23.72 -3.59
C TYR A 696 -13.82 -23.61 -5.06
N ASN A 697 -14.75 -24.47 -5.52
CA ASN A 697 -15.31 -24.42 -6.86
C ASN A 697 -16.58 -23.56 -6.96
N ALA A 698 -17.07 -23.05 -5.84
CA ALA A 698 -18.19 -22.12 -5.83
C ALA A 698 -17.74 -20.67 -6.08
N VAL A 699 -18.68 -19.88 -6.61
CA VAL A 699 -18.49 -18.44 -6.84
C VAL A 699 -18.55 -17.67 -5.52
N PRO A 700 -17.69 -16.64 -5.30
CA PRO A 700 -17.66 -15.87 -4.05
C PRO A 700 -19.01 -15.25 -3.64
N SER A 701 -19.81 -14.74 -4.59
CA SER A 701 -21.09 -14.08 -4.35
C SER A 701 -22.13 -14.98 -3.66
N VAL A 702 -22.05 -16.30 -3.82
CA VAL A 702 -22.92 -17.26 -3.12
C VAL A 702 -22.67 -17.20 -1.62
N TYR A 703 -21.41 -17.16 -1.18
CA TYR A 703 -21.10 -17.08 0.24
C TYR A 703 -21.47 -15.73 0.84
N ILE A 704 -21.27 -14.63 0.10
CA ILE A 704 -21.67 -13.29 0.55
C ILE A 704 -23.19 -13.21 0.76
N LYS A 705 -24.00 -13.88 -0.08
CA LYS A 705 -25.46 -13.99 0.12
C LYS A 705 -25.80 -14.76 1.39
N ASN A 706 -25.08 -15.84 1.69
CA ASN A 706 -25.26 -16.58 2.94
C ASN A 706 -24.89 -15.71 4.16
N ASP A 707 -23.83 -14.92 4.07
CA ASP A 707 -23.42 -13.98 5.12
C ASP A 707 -24.49 -12.90 5.38
N LEU A 708 -25.11 -12.38 4.31
CA LEU A 708 -26.27 -11.47 4.41
C LEU A 708 -27.47 -12.13 5.07
N GLU A 709 -27.77 -13.38 4.74
CA GLU A 709 -28.84 -14.13 5.38
C GLU A 709 -28.58 -14.29 6.88
N LEU A 710 -27.36 -14.64 7.27
CA LEU A 710 -26.95 -14.73 8.67
C LEU A 710 -27.09 -13.40 9.39
N LEU A 711 -26.69 -12.28 8.77
CA LEU A 711 -26.88 -10.95 9.36
C LEU A 711 -28.37 -10.66 9.61
N ARG A 712 -29.22 -10.91 8.61
CA ARG A 712 -30.66 -10.63 8.69
C ARG A 712 -31.36 -11.41 9.79
N ARG A 713 -30.88 -12.63 10.10
CA ARG A 713 -31.38 -13.40 11.25
C ARG A 713 -31.10 -12.72 12.60
N LEU A 714 -30.05 -11.89 12.70
CA LEU A 714 -29.73 -11.13 13.92
C LEU A 714 -30.64 -9.92 14.13
N ARG A 715 -31.35 -9.46 13.08
CA ARG A 715 -32.16 -8.23 13.13
C ARG A 715 -33.17 -8.23 14.28
N ASN A 716 -33.91 -9.32 14.43
CA ASN A 716 -34.97 -9.46 15.45
C ASN A 716 -34.44 -9.59 16.90
N ILE A 717 -33.14 -9.76 17.09
CA ILE A 717 -32.50 -9.80 18.42
C ILE A 717 -31.95 -8.40 18.78
N LEU A 718 -31.57 -7.62 17.77
CA LEU A 718 -30.99 -6.29 17.94
C LEU A 718 -32.05 -5.18 18.05
N PHE A 719 -33.20 -5.38 17.43
CA PHE A 719 -34.40 -4.52 17.41
C PHE A 719 -35.64 -5.39 17.65
#